data_AF-A0A6I9PB86-F1
#
_entry.id   AF-A0A6I9PB86-F1
#
_cell.length_a   1.000
_cell.length_b   1.000
_cell.length_c   1.000
_cell.angle_alpha   90.00
_cell.angle_beta   90.00
_cell.angle_gamma   90.00
#
_symmetry.space_group_name_H-M   'P 1'
#
loop_
_entity.id
_entity.type
_entity.pdbx_description
1 polymer ?
#
loop_
_entity_poly.entity_id
_entity_poly.type
_entity_poly.pdbx_seq_one_letter_code
_entity_poly.pdbx_strand_id
1 'polypeptide(L)'
;MEESGAAEDMFESLEEFHIVLSEVVGDESMDKVRGEYEKLINALKKSRENEKRLMSKCRELNAEVVSTSTNVAAALKLSQDDETTITSLKRELDKAWKMVDAAHAKESKDKETIRTLKEDVSNLMQTAEQQTNISLDQEQTDLLKINEEFTVERDELLTTVEALRGKLNKAITVEQEMEARREEASENISQLQQELQVQQNEISREMRLKEKLDKEVKQLQVDMEAKLGEIKALNVQGQRAKEEQQRLEQQLRELKMLNERSSKDLEQMQLKNNKLLQDSEQLSAAKQHLSLENQQNANELKIREDEVNQMRQELTKQTKMRETIQKKFHQMEDQKSDVEVQRETLRAQIAALEKDLESSQKQVESYRKAIDELVRERDILNKNMIKAALSTEKQQSLVKLLEQDKKTLEHEISGFRLEAQKQRKIIQQLEKERDRNINETSSLMQKVQQKVDDVEVREMEIFDWRNKVTEAECKLKQQENLLESVVSERNLYSKNLIEAQEEIAEMKKKMKTMDNQVTRLRDEITGKELTLTKDQQEHKRLEKDNETLKGELQLMKLQLEETKQRVDSQKAEQLKLQKIIADADAEQIQQKKQLEQVIRERDNLVKQLLHRNDERALLYEKIRIQQTILSKGDFHYNQRMDDVRLLRVEIKRLRRKKSILDQTLPNREDLRRELFHLQRELLRERTRNSVLEDQLRPINIHRWRRLEGSDPGRYELIQKIQSLQKRLIAKTQELEEHELLLQ
;
A
#
# COMPACT_ATOMS: atom_id res chain seq x y z
N MET A 1 44.18 -24.00 -32.49
CA MET A 1 44.00 -24.81 -33.71
C MET A 1 42.98 -25.94 -33.54
N GLU A 2 42.42 -26.17 -32.34
CA GLU A 2 41.43 -27.25 -32.13
C GLU A 2 39.97 -26.84 -32.41
N GLU A 3 39.64 -25.55 -32.52
CA GLU A 3 38.26 -25.09 -32.77
C GLU A 3 37.76 -25.25 -34.22
N SER A 4 38.62 -25.53 -35.21
CA SER A 4 38.15 -25.60 -36.62
C SER A 4 37.49 -26.92 -37.00
N GLY A 5 37.94 -28.06 -36.44
CA GLY A 5 37.37 -29.38 -36.77
C GLY A 5 35.90 -29.51 -36.38
N ALA A 6 35.49 -28.93 -35.26
CA ALA A 6 34.10 -28.93 -34.80
C ALA A 6 33.14 -28.11 -35.70
N ALA A 7 33.66 -27.28 -36.60
CA ALA A 7 32.84 -26.49 -37.52
C ALA A 7 32.49 -27.26 -38.81
N GLU A 8 33.34 -28.21 -39.24
CA GLU A 8 33.14 -28.99 -40.46
C GLU A 8 32.17 -30.17 -40.23
N ASP A 9 32.37 -30.98 -39.17
CA ASP A 9 31.42 -32.03 -38.72
C ASP A 9 29.97 -31.49 -38.52
N MET A 10 29.85 -30.21 -38.17
CA MET A 10 28.56 -29.57 -37.93
C MET A 10 27.82 -29.13 -39.19
N PHE A 11 28.47 -29.07 -40.36
CA PHE A 11 27.79 -28.73 -41.62
C PHE A 11 27.19 -29.97 -42.28
N GLU A 12 27.94 -31.08 -42.37
CA GLU A 12 27.47 -32.36 -42.91
C GLU A 12 26.18 -32.84 -42.22
N SER A 13 26.15 -32.77 -40.89
CA SER A 13 24.98 -33.15 -40.10
C SER A 13 23.70 -32.34 -40.40
N LEU A 14 23.78 -31.15 -41.00
CA LEU A 14 22.61 -30.39 -41.45
C LEU A 14 22.13 -30.78 -42.86
N GLU A 15 23.03 -31.29 -43.71
CA GLU A 15 22.69 -31.80 -45.04
C GLU A 15 22.02 -33.17 -44.95
N GLU A 16 22.48 -34.06 -44.05
CA GLU A 16 21.82 -35.34 -43.74
C GLU A 16 20.34 -35.15 -43.35
N PHE A 17 20.03 -34.15 -42.51
CA PHE A 17 18.64 -33.83 -42.14
C PHE A 17 17.78 -33.34 -43.31
N HIS A 18 18.37 -32.74 -44.35
CA HIS A 18 17.64 -32.34 -45.56
C HIS A 18 17.48 -33.48 -46.56
N ILE A 19 18.42 -34.44 -46.60
CA ILE A 19 18.26 -35.70 -47.36
C ILE A 19 17.08 -36.50 -46.79
N VAL A 20 17.03 -36.73 -45.48
CA VAL A 20 15.92 -37.46 -44.83
C VAL A 20 14.56 -36.78 -45.05
N LEU A 21 14.48 -35.44 -45.02
CA LEU A 21 13.25 -34.74 -45.36
C LEU A 21 12.85 -34.96 -46.83
N SER A 22 13.80 -35.03 -47.76
CA SER A 22 13.54 -35.21 -49.19
C SER A 22 13.02 -36.60 -49.55
N GLU A 23 13.48 -37.65 -48.85
CA GLU A 23 13.02 -39.03 -49.04
C GLU A 23 11.58 -39.24 -48.53
N VAL A 24 11.15 -38.47 -47.53
CA VAL A 24 9.82 -38.58 -46.89
C VAL A 24 8.72 -37.79 -47.64
N VAL A 25 9.05 -37.01 -48.68
CA VAL A 25 8.07 -36.20 -49.45
C VAL A 25 7.06 -37.05 -50.22
N GLY A 26 7.36 -38.32 -50.51
CA GLY A 26 6.56 -39.18 -51.39
C GLY A 26 5.43 -39.98 -50.73
N ASP A 27 5.30 -40.00 -49.40
CA ASP A 27 4.38 -40.91 -48.68
C ASP A 27 3.44 -40.14 -47.73
N GLU A 28 2.15 -40.05 -48.10
CA GLU A 28 1.10 -39.35 -47.33
C GLU A 28 0.93 -39.90 -45.90
N SER A 29 1.33 -41.16 -45.63
CA SER A 29 1.25 -41.73 -44.28
C SER A 29 2.27 -41.12 -43.31
N MET A 30 3.34 -40.51 -43.84
CA MET A 30 4.47 -39.99 -43.08
C MET A 30 4.44 -38.47 -42.87
N ASP A 31 3.44 -37.76 -43.42
CA ASP A 31 3.29 -36.30 -43.33
C ASP A 31 3.33 -35.73 -41.90
N LYS A 32 2.77 -36.47 -40.94
CA LYS A 32 2.82 -36.12 -39.50
C LYS A 32 4.24 -36.20 -38.93
N VAL A 33 5.02 -37.20 -39.38
CA VAL A 33 6.42 -37.38 -38.97
C VAL A 33 7.28 -36.27 -39.59
N ARG A 34 7.08 -35.96 -40.88
CA ARG A 34 7.73 -34.82 -41.56
C ARG A 34 7.51 -33.51 -40.79
N GLY A 35 6.26 -33.21 -40.41
CA GLY A 35 5.92 -31.99 -39.68
C GLY A 35 6.58 -31.85 -38.31
N GLU A 36 6.75 -32.94 -37.55
CA GLU A 36 7.51 -32.90 -36.29
C GLU A 36 9.04 -32.84 -36.52
N TYR A 37 9.54 -33.48 -37.59
CA TYR A 37 10.96 -33.45 -37.96
C TYR A 37 11.40 -32.04 -38.43
N GLU A 38 10.57 -31.35 -39.21
CA GLU A 38 10.76 -29.95 -39.60
C GLU A 38 10.79 -29.01 -38.38
N LYS A 39 9.91 -29.22 -37.38
CA LYS A 39 9.95 -28.46 -36.13
C LYS A 39 11.25 -28.69 -35.37
N LEU A 40 11.73 -29.94 -35.31
CA LEU A 40 12.99 -30.30 -34.65
C LEU A 40 14.19 -29.63 -35.32
N ILE A 41 14.26 -29.67 -36.67
CA ILE A 41 15.31 -29.00 -37.45
C ILE A 41 15.26 -27.47 -37.24
N ASN A 42 14.07 -26.88 -37.22
CA ASN A 42 13.91 -25.44 -36.98
C ASN A 42 14.28 -25.04 -35.53
N ALA A 43 14.03 -25.91 -34.54
CA ALA A 43 14.49 -25.71 -33.17
C ALA A 43 16.02 -25.81 -33.07
N LEU A 44 16.63 -26.80 -33.74
CA LEU A 44 18.09 -26.98 -33.80
C LEU A 44 18.79 -25.80 -34.47
N LYS A 45 18.27 -25.31 -35.61
CA LYS A 45 18.77 -24.10 -36.30
C LYS A 45 18.72 -22.88 -35.38
N LYS A 46 17.59 -22.63 -34.69
CA LYS A 46 17.48 -21.54 -33.70
C LYS A 46 18.43 -21.70 -32.52
N SER A 47 18.65 -22.93 -32.03
CA SER A 47 19.60 -23.22 -30.95
C SER A 47 21.03 -22.85 -31.37
N ARG A 48 21.47 -23.29 -32.57
CA ARG A 48 22.80 -22.96 -33.12
C ARG A 48 22.98 -21.47 -33.43
N GLU A 49 21.94 -20.77 -33.90
CA GLU A 49 22.00 -19.31 -34.06
C GLU A 49 22.20 -18.58 -32.72
N ASN A 50 21.52 -19.03 -31.67
CA ASN A 50 21.68 -18.47 -30.32
C ASN A 50 23.06 -18.80 -29.74
N GLU A 51 23.55 -20.03 -29.93
CA GLU A 51 24.91 -20.43 -29.55
C GLU A 51 25.98 -19.58 -30.25
N LYS A 52 25.85 -19.36 -31.57
CA LYS A 52 26.77 -18.50 -32.34
C LYS A 52 26.76 -17.05 -31.85
N ARG A 53 25.59 -16.51 -31.47
CA ARG A 53 25.46 -15.18 -30.84
C ARG A 53 26.12 -15.15 -29.46
N LEU A 54 25.91 -16.16 -28.62
CA LEU A 54 26.53 -16.27 -27.30
C LEU A 54 28.07 -16.37 -27.41
N MET A 55 28.59 -17.17 -28.34
CA MET A 55 30.02 -17.27 -28.59
C MET A 55 30.64 -15.96 -29.11
N SER A 56 29.93 -15.20 -29.95
CA SER A 56 30.35 -13.83 -30.31
C SER A 56 30.41 -12.93 -29.09
N LYS A 57 29.35 -12.93 -28.26
CA LYS A 57 29.27 -12.10 -27.06
C LYS A 57 30.34 -12.47 -26.02
N CYS A 58 30.68 -13.75 -25.87
CA CYS A 58 31.79 -14.21 -25.04
C CYS A 58 33.14 -13.74 -25.57
N ARG A 59 33.38 -13.76 -26.89
CA ARG A 59 34.61 -13.24 -27.50
C ARG A 59 34.73 -11.72 -27.34
N GLU A 60 33.64 -10.98 -27.52
CA GLU A 60 33.57 -9.53 -27.26
C GLU A 60 33.87 -9.20 -25.80
N LEU A 61 33.17 -9.84 -24.85
CA LEU A 61 33.38 -9.62 -23.41
C LEU A 61 34.81 -9.98 -22.98
N ASN A 62 35.41 -11.04 -23.54
CA ASN A 62 36.78 -11.42 -23.23
C ASN A 62 37.79 -10.38 -23.76
N ALA A 63 37.54 -9.79 -24.93
CA ALA A 63 38.35 -8.68 -25.45
C ALA A 63 38.20 -7.40 -24.60
N GLU A 64 36.99 -7.10 -24.11
CA GLU A 64 36.74 -6.01 -23.16
C GLU A 64 37.45 -6.24 -21.81
N VAL A 65 37.46 -7.48 -21.30
CA VAL A 65 38.18 -7.86 -20.06
C VAL A 65 39.70 -7.72 -20.23
N VAL A 66 40.27 -8.17 -21.35
CA VAL A 66 41.70 -7.98 -21.63
C VAL A 66 42.05 -6.48 -21.75
N SER A 67 41.25 -5.70 -22.47
CA SER A 67 41.42 -4.24 -22.62
C SER A 67 41.38 -3.51 -21.28
N THR A 68 40.34 -3.77 -20.46
CA THR A 68 40.22 -3.19 -19.13
C THR A 68 41.35 -3.61 -18.20
N SER A 69 41.82 -4.86 -18.26
CA SER A 69 43.01 -5.33 -17.54
C SER A 69 44.27 -4.55 -17.93
N THR A 70 44.50 -4.30 -19.23
CA THR A 70 45.64 -3.49 -19.68
C THR A 70 45.55 -2.03 -19.22
N ASN A 71 44.36 -1.44 -19.22
CA ASN A 71 44.14 -0.08 -18.74
C ASN A 71 44.36 0.05 -17.22
N VAL A 72 43.92 -0.94 -16.44
CA VAL A 72 44.17 -1.01 -14.98
C VAL A 72 45.67 -1.15 -14.69
N ALA A 73 46.39 -1.99 -15.45
CA ALA A 73 47.84 -2.13 -15.30
C ALA A 73 48.60 -0.82 -15.62
N ALA A 74 48.16 -0.08 -16.64
CA ALA A 74 48.73 1.23 -16.96
C ALA A 74 48.44 2.28 -15.86
N ALA A 75 47.22 2.32 -15.33
CA ALA A 75 46.84 3.22 -14.25
C ALA A 75 47.58 2.93 -12.94
N LEU A 76 47.78 1.65 -12.59
CA LEU A 76 48.58 1.26 -11.43
C LEU A 76 50.05 1.68 -11.58
N LYS A 77 50.62 1.59 -12.79
CA LYS A 77 51.99 2.03 -13.04
C LYS A 77 52.14 3.55 -12.90
N LEU A 78 51.21 4.33 -13.46
CA LEU A 78 51.17 5.79 -13.28
C LEU A 78 51.08 6.17 -11.80
N SER A 79 50.22 5.48 -11.02
CA SER A 79 50.10 5.72 -9.58
C SER A 79 51.39 5.41 -8.80
N GLN A 80 52.22 4.46 -9.25
CA GLN A 80 53.52 4.18 -8.66
C GLN A 80 54.54 5.26 -9.03
N ASP A 81 54.58 5.69 -10.29
CA ASP A 81 55.43 6.78 -10.76
C ASP A 81 55.10 8.09 -10.00
N ASP A 82 53.82 8.40 -9.80
CA ASP A 82 53.34 9.52 -8.97
C ASP A 82 53.81 9.42 -7.51
N GLU A 83 53.76 8.24 -6.90
CA GLU A 83 54.27 8.04 -5.53
C GLU A 83 55.79 8.29 -5.42
N THR A 84 56.56 7.93 -6.45
CA THR A 84 58.00 8.24 -6.50
C THR A 84 58.28 9.75 -6.66
N THR A 85 57.48 10.48 -7.43
CA THR A 85 57.65 11.94 -7.57
C THR A 85 57.19 12.70 -6.33
N ILE A 86 56.12 12.26 -5.65
CA ILE A 86 55.70 12.82 -4.37
C ILE A 86 56.78 12.63 -3.30
N THR A 87 57.48 11.48 -3.29
CA THR A 87 58.56 11.23 -2.32
C THR A 87 59.87 11.95 -2.65
N SER A 88 60.16 12.33 -3.90
CA SER A 88 61.26 13.24 -4.23
C SER A 88 60.95 14.67 -3.82
N LEU A 89 59.76 15.19 -4.15
CA LEU A 89 59.32 16.55 -3.82
C LEU A 89 59.28 16.78 -2.29
N LYS A 90 58.83 15.80 -1.50
CA LYS A 90 58.90 15.89 -0.03
C LYS A 90 60.33 16.04 0.51
N ARG A 91 61.31 15.35 -0.10
CA ARG A 91 62.73 15.48 0.29
C ARG A 91 63.33 16.83 -0.12
N GLU A 92 62.83 17.46 -1.17
CA GLU A 92 63.25 18.81 -1.57
C GLU A 92 62.64 19.87 -0.65
N LEU A 93 61.37 19.70 -0.24
CA LEU A 93 60.72 20.55 0.76
C LEU A 93 61.47 20.51 2.11
N ASP A 94 61.85 19.32 2.60
CA ASP A 94 62.64 19.16 3.82
C ASP A 94 64.03 19.83 3.74
N LYS A 95 64.64 19.86 2.54
CA LYS A 95 65.89 20.59 2.32
C LYS A 95 65.68 22.10 2.34
N ALA A 96 64.63 22.60 1.69
CA ALA A 96 64.29 24.01 1.68
C ALA A 96 64.00 24.53 3.10
N TRP A 97 63.23 23.78 3.90
CA TRP A 97 62.98 24.09 5.31
C TRP A 97 64.28 24.23 6.12
N LYS A 98 65.20 23.27 5.99
CA LYS A 98 66.50 23.34 6.67
C LYS A 98 67.38 24.51 6.22
N MET A 99 67.23 25.00 4.99
CA MET A 99 67.91 26.22 4.53
C MET A 99 67.29 27.48 5.16
N VAL A 100 65.96 27.52 5.33
CA VAL A 100 65.27 28.62 6.03
C VAL A 100 65.65 28.66 7.51
N ASP A 101 65.66 27.52 8.20
CA ASP A 101 66.12 27.44 9.59
C ASP A 101 67.58 27.91 9.74
N ALA A 102 68.46 27.52 8.82
CA ALA A 102 69.85 27.95 8.80
C ALA A 102 70.00 29.46 8.52
N ALA A 103 69.13 30.04 7.67
CA ALA A 103 69.10 31.46 7.38
C ALA A 103 68.66 32.27 8.61
N HIS A 104 67.57 31.86 9.30
CA HIS A 104 67.14 32.52 10.55
C HIS A 104 68.16 32.37 11.68
N ALA A 105 68.82 31.22 11.81
CA ALA A 105 69.90 31.03 12.79
C ALA A 105 71.11 31.94 12.51
N LYS A 106 71.39 32.27 11.25
CA LYS A 106 72.41 33.24 10.86
C LYS A 106 71.95 34.67 11.15
N GLU A 107 70.73 35.03 10.74
CA GLU A 107 70.11 36.33 10.98
C GLU A 107 70.06 36.68 12.48
N SER A 108 69.78 35.70 13.35
CA SER A 108 69.81 35.88 14.80
C SER A 108 71.20 36.24 15.33
N LYS A 109 72.27 35.64 14.80
CA LYS A 109 73.65 35.97 15.15
C LYS A 109 74.05 37.34 14.63
N ASP A 110 73.66 37.68 13.40
CA ASP A 110 73.95 38.96 12.78
C ASP A 110 73.21 40.11 13.52
N LYS A 111 72.00 39.87 14.06
CA LYS A 111 71.31 40.81 14.96
C LYS A 111 72.03 40.99 16.30
N GLU A 112 72.68 39.95 16.80
CA GLU A 112 73.41 39.98 18.07
C GLU A 112 74.75 40.75 17.94
N THR A 113 75.48 40.55 16.84
CA THR A 113 76.71 41.32 16.53
C THR A 113 76.43 42.79 16.19
N ILE A 114 75.31 43.10 15.52
CA ILE A 114 74.87 44.50 15.35
C ILE A 114 74.58 45.16 16.70
N ARG A 115 74.13 44.39 17.71
CA ARG A 115 73.85 44.90 19.05
C ARG A 115 75.13 45.30 19.79
N THR A 116 76.15 44.44 19.77
CA THR A 116 77.46 44.73 20.39
C THR A 116 78.15 45.91 19.70
N LEU A 117 78.14 45.97 18.37
CA LEU A 117 78.74 47.08 17.62
C LEU A 117 78.06 48.44 17.89
N LYS A 118 76.75 48.45 18.19
CA LYS A 118 76.06 49.68 18.61
C LYS A 118 76.46 50.13 20.02
N GLU A 119 76.79 49.18 20.90
CA GLU A 119 77.31 49.44 22.24
C GLU A 119 78.73 50.04 22.16
N ASP A 120 79.60 49.46 21.31
CA ASP A 120 80.95 49.96 21.06
C ASP A 120 80.97 51.38 20.45
N VAL A 121 80.07 51.67 19.49
CA VAL A 121 79.92 53.02 18.91
C VAL A 121 79.46 54.04 19.95
N SER A 122 78.56 53.65 20.87
CA SER A 122 78.14 54.53 21.98
C SER A 122 79.31 54.86 22.92
N ASN A 123 80.16 53.86 23.22
CA ASN A 123 81.34 54.06 24.07
C ASN A 123 82.39 54.96 23.39
N LEU A 124 82.60 54.81 22.07
CA LEU A 124 83.55 55.63 21.31
C LEU A 124 83.09 57.08 21.15
N MET A 125 81.79 57.35 20.92
CA MET A 125 81.27 58.72 20.91
C MET A 125 81.52 59.44 22.25
N GLN A 126 81.35 58.75 23.38
CA GLN A 126 81.60 59.34 24.70
C GLN A 126 83.07 59.71 24.92
N THR A 127 84.02 59.01 24.28
CA THR A 127 85.45 59.38 24.31
C THR A 127 85.84 60.48 23.32
N ALA A 128 85.06 60.72 22.27
CA ALA A 128 85.35 61.73 21.25
C ALA A 128 84.94 63.16 21.66
N GLU A 129 84.02 63.32 22.61
CA GLU A 129 83.60 64.64 23.13
C GLU A 129 84.59 65.25 24.14
N GLN A 130 85.66 64.52 24.50
CA GLN A 130 86.71 64.99 25.41
C GLN A 130 88.09 65.03 24.72
N GLN A 131 88.32 65.99 23.82
CA GLN A 131 89.60 66.71 23.59
C GLN A 131 89.66 67.36 22.19
N THR A 132 89.42 68.68 22.11
CA THR A 132 89.96 69.54 21.05
C THR A 132 90.27 70.92 21.62
N ASN A 133 91.54 71.34 21.49
CA ASN A 133 92.10 72.72 21.60
C ASN A 133 93.63 72.59 21.82
N ILE A 134 94.53 73.08 20.97
CA ILE A 134 95.04 74.48 20.81
C ILE A 134 96.59 74.36 20.83
N SER A 135 97.45 75.25 20.30
CA SER A 135 97.51 76.01 19.04
C SER A 135 98.89 76.71 18.96
N LEU A 136 99.26 77.23 17.77
CA LEU A 136 100.08 78.45 17.54
C LEU A 136 101.57 78.56 17.96
N ASP A 137 102.32 79.18 17.02
CA ASP A 137 103.38 80.19 17.14
C ASP A 137 104.67 79.96 17.94
N GLN A 138 105.82 80.18 17.27
CA GLN A 138 106.52 81.47 17.37
C GLN A 138 107.59 81.69 16.27
N GLU A 139 107.42 82.81 15.56
CA GLU A 139 108.38 83.90 15.30
C GLU A 139 109.91 83.65 15.30
N GLN A 140 110.77 84.36 14.56
CA GLN A 140 110.73 85.28 13.40
C GLN A 140 112.11 85.96 13.38
N THR A 141 113.05 85.48 12.56
CA THR A 141 114.24 86.17 12.01
C THR A 141 114.96 85.13 11.12
N ASP A 142 115.19 85.31 9.83
CA ASP A 142 115.55 86.51 9.10
C ASP A 142 114.83 86.65 7.74
N LEU A 143 114.34 87.88 7.47
CA LEU A 143 113.40 88.28 6.41
C LEU A 143 113.90 88.17 4.94
N LEU A 144 114.93 87.37 4.68
CA LEU A 144 115.46 87.11 3.34
C LEU A 144 115.39 85.64 2.92
N LYS A 145 115.31 84.70 3.87
CA LYS A 145 114.78 83.37 3.56
C LYS A 145 113.27 83.44 3.38
N ILE A 146 112.61 84.25 4.22
CA ILE A 146 111.16 84.44 4.30
C ILE A 146 110.48 84.81 2.96
N ASN A 147 111.18 85.26 1.90
CA ASN A 147 110.52 85.50 0.60
C ASN A 147 110.53 84.27 -0.34
N GLU A 148 111.53 83.40 -0.24
CA GLU A 148 111.52 82.07 -0.89
C GLU A 148 110.76 81.06 -0.02
N GLU A 149 110.91 81.15 1.30
CA GLU A 149 110.08 80.43 2.26
C GLU A 149 108.62 80.90 2.16
N PHE A 150 108.25 82.18 2.01
CA PHE A 150 106.84 82.53 1.77
C PHE A 150 106.32 82.11 0.39
N THR A 151 107.14 81.89 -0.65
CA THR A 151 106.62 81.27 -1.88
C THR A 151 106.43 79.77 -1.71
N VAL A 152 107.37 79.07 -1.08
CA VAL A 152 107.26 77.64 -0.76
C VAL A 152 106.14 77.39 0.25
N GLU A 153 106.05 78.17 1.33
CA GLU A 153 105.04 78.10 2.38
C GLU A 153 103.68 78.63 1.89
N ARG A 154 103.61 79.61 0.97
CA ARG A 154 102.34 79.91 0.26
C ARG A 154 101.92 78.74 -0.61
N ASP A 155 102.85 78.08 -1.31
CA ASP A 155 102.51 76.97 -2.20
C ASP A 155 102.25 75.66 -1.41
N GLU A 156 102.84 75.49 -0.24
CA GLU A 156 102.53 74.47 0.77
C GLU A 156 101.22 74.78 1.50
N LEU A 157 100.92 76.05 1.83
CA LEU A 157 99.63 76.46 2.38
C LEU A 157 98.52 76.40 1.33
N LEU A 158 98.80 76.68 0.05
CA LEU A 158 97.85 76.47 -1.04
C LEU A 158 97.64 74.98 -1.29
N THR A 159 98.68 74.15 -1.37
CA THR A 159 98.51 72.70 -1.56
C THR A 159 97.92 72.02 -0.32
N THR A 160 98.16 72.51 0.90
CA THR A 160 97.47 72.03 2.11
C THR A 160 96.04 72.56 2.20
N VAL A 161 95.73 73.79 1.78
CA VAL A 161 94.35 74.30 1.66
C VAL A 161 93.59 73.58 0.55
N GLU A 162 94.23 73.23 -0.57
CA GLU A 162 93.65 72.39 -1.62
C GLU A 162 93.49 70.94 -1.15
N ALA A 163 94.44 70.39 -0.39
CA ALA A 163 94.30 69.08 0.23
C ALA A 163 93.22 69.06 1.33
N LEU A 164 93.06 70.15 2.09
CA LEU A 164 92.02 70.30 3.11
C LEU A 164 90.66 70.55 2.47
N ARG A 165 90.55 71.36 1.40
CA ARG A 165 89.34 71.48 0.58
C ARG A 165 89.00 70.18 -0.12
N GLY A 166 90.00 69.43 -0.58
CA GLY A 166 89.83 68.08 -1.15
C GLY A 166 89.36 67.06 -0.11
N LYS A 167 89.90 67.11 1.12
CA LYS A 167 89.43 66.31 2.26
C LYS A 167 88.03 66.72 2.71
N LEU A 168 87.73 68.02 2.75
CA LEU A 168 86.42 68.57 3.12
C LEU A 168 85.36 68.21 2.09
N ASN A 169 85.65 68.38 0.79
CA ASN A 169 84.74 67.93 -0.27
C ASN A 169 84.53 66.42 -0.23
N LYS A 170 85.57 65.62 0.03
CA LYS A 170 85.43 64.16 0.25
C LYS A 170 84.58 63.85 1.50
N ALA A 171 84.74 64.60 2.58
CA ALA A 171 83.93 64.44 3.78
C ALA A 171 82.46 64.80 3.51
N ILE A 172 82.18 65.90 2.81
CA ILE A 172 80.83 66.31 2.40
C ILE A 172 80.19 65.29 1.46
N THR A 173 80.93 64.74 0.48
CA THR A 173 80.38 63.68 -0.38
C THR A 173 80.10 62.40 0.40
N VAL A 174 80.95 62.04 1.38
CA VAL A 174 80.71 60.89 2.26
C VAL A 174 79.54 61.14 3.21
N GLU A 175 79.38 62.35 3.73
CA GLU A 175 78.24 62.77 4.54
C GLU A 175 76.94 62.66 3.74
N GLN A 176 76.90 63.21 2.53
CA GLN A 176 75.75 63.10 1.62
C GLN A 176 75.44 61.65 1.20
N GLU A 177 76.46 60.83 0.93
CA GLU A 177 76.28 59.40 0.67
C GLU A 177 75.71 58.65 1.90
N MET A 178 76.12 59.04 3.11
CA MET A 178 75.66 58.42 4.36
C MET A 178 74.27 58.92 4.78
N GLU A 179 73.91 60.17 4.49
CA GLU A 179 72.54 60.66 4.63
C GLU A 179 71.61 59.97 3.62
N ALA A 180 71.99 59.89 2.34
CA ALA A 180 71.20 59.17 1.33
C ALA A 180 70.97 57.69 1.71
N ARG A 181 72.02 56.98 2.17
CA ARG A 181 71.89 55.60 2.68
C ARG A 181 71.03 55.51 3.96
N ARG A 182 71.02 56.55 4.80
CA ARG A 182 70.19 56.62 6.01
C ARG A 182 68.72 56.86 5.67
N GLU A 183 68.43 57.72 4.69
CA GLU A 183 67.08 57.93 4.16
C GLU A 183 66.56 56.67 3.49
N GLU A 184 67.35 56.05 2.59
CA GLU A 184 67.03 54.75 1.97
C GLU A 184 66.77 53.65 3.03
N ALA A 185 67.62 53.55 4.07
CA ALA A 185 67.39 52.63 5.17
C ALA A 185 66.11 52.96 5.98
N SER A 186 65.78 54.24 6.14
CA SER A 186 64.56 54.68 6.84
C SER A 186 63.29 54.39 6.04
N GLU A 187 63.33 54.59 4.71
CA GLU A 187 62.24 54.20 3.81
C GLU A 187 62.04 52.68 3.80
N ASN A 188 63.13 51.91 3.69
CA ASN A 188 63.09 50.45 3.77
C ASN A 188 62.51 49.96 5.12
N ILE A 189 62.86 50.58 6.25
CA ILE A 189 62.27 50.26 7.56
C ILE A 189 60.77 50.58 7.58
N SER A 190 60.35 51.71 7.00
CA SER A 190 58.92 52.08 6.91
C SER A 190 58.12 51.09 6.05
N GLN A 191 58.68 50.67 4.90
CA GLN A 191 58.09 49.67 4.02
C GLN A 191 57.97 48.31 4.74
N LEU A 192 59.04 47.83 5.37
CA LEU A 192 59.02 46.58 6.15
C LEU A 192 58.05 46.62 7.34
N GLN A 193 57.86 47.79 7.99
CA GLN A 193 56.83 47.96 9.02
C GLN A 193 55.41 47.88 8.45
N GLN A 194 55.18 48.45 7.27
CA GLN A 194 53.89 48.37 6.58
C GLN A 194 53.59 46.93 6.12
N GLU A 195 54.58 46.22 5.58
CA GLU A 195 54.48 44.79 5.22
C GLU A 195 54.20 43.91 6.43
N LEU A 196 54.92 44.11 7.54
CA LEU A 196 54.68 43.41 8.80
C LEU A 196 53.23 43.61 9.29
N GLN A 197 52.71 44.83 9.20
CA GLN A 197 51.33 45.15 9.58
C GLN A 197 50.30 44.48 8.64
N VAL A 198 50.59 44.35 7.35
CA VAL A 198 49.75 43.60 6.39
C VAL A 198 49.77 42.11 6.73
N GLN A 199 50.95 41.50 6.89
CA GLN A 199 51.13 40.11 7.29
C GLN A 199 50.42 39.78 8.61
N GLN A 200 50.52 40.66 9.62
CA GLN A 200 49.86 40.46 10.91
C GLN A 200 48.33 40.58 10.81
N ASN A 201 47.82 41.43 9.91
CA ASN A 201 46.40 41.47 9.57
C ASN A 201 45.95 40.20 8.83
N GLU A 202 46.75 39.66 7.91
CA GLU A 202 46.48 38.41 7.19
C GLU A 202 46.44 37.21 8.13
N ILE A 203 47.44 37.04 9.00
CA ILE A 203 47.47 36.03 10.07
C ILE A 203 46.21 36.12 10.94
N SER A 204 45.77 37.33 11.30
CA SER A 204 44.53 37.50 12.09
C SER A 204 43.25 37.07 11.34
N ARG A 205 43.23 37.23 10.01
CA ARG A 205 42.12 36.78 9.15
C ARG A 205 42.12 35.26 8.99
N GLU A 206 43.29 34.67 8.75
CA GLU A 206 43.46 33.22 8.66
C GLU A 206 43.12 32.53 9.98
N MET A 207 43.54 33.09 11.12
CA MET A 207 43.21 32.56 12.45
C MET A 207 41.69 32.55 12.69
N ARG A 208 40.99 33.63 12.32
CA ARG A 208 39.51 33.69 12.37
C ARG A 208 38.83 32.75 11.38
N LEU A 209 39.43 32.51 10.21
CA LEU A 209 38.93 31.55 9.24
C LEU A 209 39.09 30.12 9.79
N LYS A 210 40.26 29.79 10.34
CA LYS A 210 40.54 28.52 11.02
C LYS A 210 39.56 28.27 12.16
N GLU A 211 39.32 29.26 13.05
CA GLU A 211 38.34 29.10 14.13
C GLU A 211 36.90 28.84 13.66
N LYS A 212 36.52 29.37 12.49
CA LYS A 212 35.22 29.07 11.87
C LYS A 212 35.20 27.64 11.31
N LEU A 213 36.22 27.26 10.55
CA LEU A 213 36.37 25.92 9.99
C LEU A 213 36.45 24.86 11.10
N ASP A 214 37.16 25.10 12.20
CA ASP A 214 37.23 24.21 13.36
C ASP A 214 35.87 24.05 14.06
N LYS A 215 35.00 25.07 14.02
CA LYS A 215 33.62 24.99 14.52
C LYS A 215 32.72 24.23 13.55
N GLU A 216 32.85 24.48 12.25
CA GLU A 216 32.11 23.78 11.20
C GLU A 216 32.47 22.28 11.17
N VAL A 217 33.75 21.92 11.29
CA VAL A 217 34.21 20.52 11.39
C VAL A 217 33.64 19.84 12.64
N LYS A 218 33.63 20.51 13.79
CA LYS A 218 33.00 19.97 15.02
C LYS A 218 31.49 19.78 14.88
N GLN A 219 30.80 20.73 14.24
CA GLN A 219 29.37 20.61 13.98
C GLN A 219 29.09 19.43 13.03
N LEU A 220 29.85 19.31 11.93
CA LEU A 220 29.75 18.21 10.98
C LEU A 220 30.07 16.84 11.62
N GLN A 221 30.99 16.78 12.60
CA GLN A 221 31.23 15.57 13.38
C GLN A 221 30.02 15.19 14.24
N VAL A 222 29.42 16.15 14.96
CA VAL A 222 28.20 15.91 15.75
C VAL A 222 27.03 15.48 14.86
N ASP A 223 26.85 16.14 13.71
CA ASP A 223 25.80 15.80 12.74
C ASP A 223 26.04 14.40 12.14
N MET A 224 27.29 14.04 11.85
CA MET A 224 27.66 12.69 11.38
C MET A 224 27.40 11.62 12.44
N GLU A 225 27.73 11.88 13.71
CA GLU A 225 27.44 10.97 14.82
C GLU A 225 25.94 10.78 15.04
N ALA A 226 25.15 11.86 14.95
CA ALA A 226 23.69 11.80 15.00
C ALA A 226 23.13 10.96 13.83
N LYS A 227 23.62 11.17 12.60
CA LYS A 227 23.21 10.38 11.43
C LYS A 227 23.64 8.91 11.52
N LEU A 228 24.81 8.61 12.09
CA LEU A 228 25.21 7.22 12.39
C LEU A 228 24.30 6.58 13.46
N GLY A 229 23.81 7.37 14.42
CA GLY A 229 22.78 6.95 15.39
C GLY A 229 21.45 6.61 14.70
N GLU A 230 20.96 7.49 13.83
CA GLU A 230 19.75 7.26 13.02
C GLU A 230 19.88 6.00 12.14
N ILE A 231 21.01 5.82 11.45
CA ILE A 231 21.28 4.64 10.61
C ILE A 231 21.27 3.35 11.46
N LYS A 232 21.84 3.35 12.66
CA LYS A 232 21.78 2.20 13.57
C LYS A 232 20.36 1.90 14.01
N ALA A 233 19.57 2.91 14.35
CA ALA A 233 18.16 2.74 14.73
C ALA A 233 17.32 2.18 13.56
N LEU A 234 17.48 2.72 12.35
CA LEU A 234 16.81 2.26 11.14
C LEU A 234 17.21 0.83 10.76
N ASN A 235 18.48 0.44 10.94
CA ASN A 235 18.91 -0.95 10.72
C ASN A 235 18.23 -1.92 11.69
N VAL A 236 18.12 -1.57 12.99
CA VAL A 236 17.40 -2.40 13.97
C VAL A 236 15.90 -2.50 13.63
N GLN A 237 15.29 -1.40 13.18
CA GLN A 237 13.89 -1.39 12.75
C GLN A 237 13.68 -2.25 11.49
N GLY A 238 14.58 -2.13 10.49
CA GLY A 238 14.54 -2.94 9.27
C GLY A 238 14.80 -4.43 9.53
N GLN A 239 15.60 -4.77 10.53
CA GLN A 239 15.83 -6.16 10.94
C GLN A 239 14.59 -6.78 11.60
N ARG A 240 13.92 -6.04 12.51
CA ARG A 240 12.62 -6.45 13.08
C ARG A 240 11.55 -6.62 12.00
N ALA A 241 11.48 -5.68 11.04
CA ALA A 241 10.54 -5.77 9.93
C ALA A 241 10.79 -6.99 9.04
N LYS A 242 12.05 -7.40 8.82
CA LYS A 242 12.39 -8.65 8.12
C LYS A 242 11.97 -9.90 8.89
N GLU A 243 12.18 -9.93 10.20
CA GLU A 243 11.74 -11.05 11.06
C GLU A 243 10.20 -11.19 11.04
N GLU A 244 9.49 -10.07 11.11
CA GLU A 244 8.02 -10.03 11.01
C GLU A 244 7.51 -10.43 9.62
N GLN A 245 8.17 -9.95 8.55
CA GLN A 245 7.89 -10.39 7.17
C GLN A 245 8.06 -11.91 7.02
N GLN A 246 9.18 -12.48 7.48
CA GLN A 246 9.43 -13.93 7.39
C GLN A 246 8.36 -14.74 8.14
N ARG A 247 7.92 -14.28 9.31
CA ARG A 247 6.82 -14.89 10.07
C ARG A 247 5.50 -14.83 9.30
N LEU A 248 5.16 -13.69 8.71
CA LEU A 248 3.94 -13.53 7.90
C LEU A 248 4.00 -14.39 6.62
N GLU A 249 5.16 -14.49 5.96
CA GLU A 249 5.38 -15.36 4.80
C GLU A 249 5.28 -16.85 5.14
N GLN A 250 5.64 -17.26 6.36
CA GLN A 250 5.40 -18.62 6.84
C GLN A 250 3.89 -18.87 7.06
N GLN A 251 3.20 -17.97 7.77
CA GLN A 251 1.75 -18.08 7.98
C GLN A 251 0.97 -18.09 6.65
N LEU A 252 1.37 -17.27 5.67
CA LEU A 252 0.78 -17.25 4.33
C LEU A 252 1.00 -18.56 3.57
N ARG A 253 2.16 -19.23 3.74
CA ARG A 253 2.41 -20.56 3.17
C ARG A 253 1.53 -21.63 3.82
N GLU A 254 1.37 -21.60 5.14
CA GLU A 254 0.50 -22.52 5.88
C GLU A 254 -0.98 -22.35 5.46
N LEU A 255 -1.45 -21.10 5.34
CA LEU A 255 -2.80 -20.80 4.85
C LEU A 255 -3.02 -21.22 3.38
N LYS A 256 -2.02 -21.05 2.50
CA LYS A 256 -2.09 -21.54 1.11
C LYS A 256 -2.22 -23.06 1.07
N MET A 257 -1.39 -23.78 1.84
CA MET A 257 -1.46 -25.24 1.95
C MET A 257 -2.81 -25.73 2.50
N LEU A 258 -3.42 -24.99 3.43
CA LEU A 258 -4.77 -25.28 3.92
C LEU A 258 -5.82 -25.06 2.82
N ASN A 259 -5.77 -23.92 2.13
CA ASN A 259 -6.71 -23.57 1.07
C ASN A 259 -6.62 -24.53 -0.14
N GLU A 260 -5.43 -24.99 -0.52
CA GLU A 260 -5.25 -26.01 -1.56
C GLU A 260 -5.88 -27.36 -1.18
N ARG A 261 -5.84 -27.74 0.10
CA ARG A 261 -6.55 -28.95 0.59
C ARG A 261 -8.06 -28.75 0.50
N SER A 262 -8.57 -27.63 1.02
CA SER A 262 -10.00 -27.30 0.94
C SER A 262 -10.53 -27.20 -0.51
N SER A 263 -9.72 -26.67 -1.45
CA SER A 263 -10.07 -26.65 -2.88
C SER A 263 -10.17 -28.06 -3.45
N LYS A 264 -9.20 -28.93 -3.17
CA LYS A 264 -9.22 -30.34 -3.62
C LYS A 264 -10.40 -31.12 -3.05
N ASP A 265 -10.76 -30.88 -1.78
CA ASP A 265 -11.94 -31.49 -1.17
C ASP A 265 -13.23 -30.99 -1.82
N LEU A 266 -13.31 -29.69 -2.13
CA LEU A 266 -14.45 -29.09 -2.83
C LEU A 266 -14.57 -29.58 -4.28
N GLU A 267 -13.47 -29.68 -5.02
CA GLU A 267 -13.39 -30.28 -6.36
C GLU A 267 -13.85 -31.75 -6.35
N GLN A 268 -13.42 -32.55 -5.36
CA GLN A 268 -13.91 -33.93 -5.20
C GLN A 268 -15.42 -34.00 -4.93
N MET A 269 -15.96 -33.08 -4.13
CA MET A 269 -17.40 -33.02 -3.86
C MET A 269 -18.20 -32.53 -5.07
N GLN A 270 -17.66 -31.58 -5.86
CA GLN A 270 -18.23 -31.17 -7.14
C GLN A 270 -18.22 -32.33 -8.16
N LEU A 271 -17.12 -33.07 -8.28
CA LEU A 271 -17.05 -34.26 -9.15
C LEU A 271 -18.06 -35.34 -8.76
N LYS A 272 -18.29 -35.58 -7.46
CA LYS A 272 -19.34 -36.48 -6.97
C LYS A 272 -20.75 -35.96 -7.32
N ASN A 273 -21.00 -34.66 -7.11
CA ASN A 273 -22.29 -34.04 -7.41
C ASN A 273 -22.61 -34.07 -8.91
N ASN A 274 -21.62 -33.79 -9.76
CA ASN A 274 -21.76 -33.84 -11.22
C ASN A 274 -22.03 -35.26 -11.73
N LYS A 275 -21.43 -36.29 -11.12
CA LYS A 275 -21.78 -37.70 -11.41
C LYS A 275 -23.22 -38.02 -11.04
N LEU A 276 -23.68 -37.63 -9.84
CA LEU A 276 -25.06 -37.86 -9.41
C LEU A 276 -26.08 -37.10 -10.28
N LEU A 277 -25.74 -35.90 -10.76
CA LEU A 277 -26.55 -35.16 -11.74
C LEU A 277 -26.59 -35.91 -13.08
N GLN A 278 -25.44 -36.36 -13.59
CA GLN A 278 -25.36 -37.12 -14.84
C GLN A 278 -26.14 -38.45 -14.76
N ASP A 279 -26.05 -39.18 -13.64
CA ASP A 279 -26.81 -40.42 -13.40
C ASP A 279 -28.33 -40.12 -13.36
N SER A 280 -28.74 -39.02 -12.73
CA SER A 280 -30.13 -38.55 -12.68
C SER A 280 -30.66 -38.16 -14.08
N GLU A 281 -29.84 -37.46 -14.87
CA GLU A 281 -30.16 -37.11 -16.26
C GLU A 281 -30.26 -38.35 -17.14
N GLN A 282 -29.36 -39.34 -16.99
CA GLN A 282 -29.42 -40.61 -17.71
C GLN A 282 -30.69 -41.41 -17.35
N LEU A 283 -31.07 -41.48 -16.07
CA LEU A 283 -32.30 -42.13 -15.63
C LEU A 283 -33.55 -41.40 -16.16
N SER A 284 -33.52 -40.07 -16.22
CA SER A 284 -34.58 -39.25 -16.82
C SER A 284 -34.69 -39.49 -18.33
N ALA A 285 -33.57 -39.50 -19.05
CA ALA A 285 -33.50 -39.77 -20.48
C ALA A 285 -33.96 -41.19 -20.82
N ALA A 286 -33.55 -42.21 -20.05
CA ALA A 286 -34.03 -43.58 -20.20
C ALA A 286 -35.54 -43.69 -19.97
N LYS A 287 -36.09 -42.98 -18.97
CA LYS A 287 -37.54 -42.90 -18.74
C LYS A 287 -38.28 -42.22 -19.90
N GLN A 288 -37.72 -41.15 -20.47
CA GLN A 288 -38.27 -40.49 -21.66
C GLN A 288 -38.20 -41.39 -22.90
N HIS A 289 -37.09 -42.10 -23.11
CA HIS A 289 -36.93 -43.07 -24.20
C HIS A 289 -37.99 -44.17 -24.11
N LEU A 290 -38.13 -44.83 -22.95
CA LEU A 290 -39.15 -45.87 -22.76
C LEU A 290 -40.58 -45.32 -22.92
N SER A 291 -40.83 -44.05 -22.59
CA SER A 291 -42.14 -43.41 -22.85
C SER A 291 -42.38 -43.16 -24.33
N LEU A 292 -41.35 -42.70 -25.06
CA LEU A 292 -41.41 -42.47 -26.51
C LEU A 292 -41.52 -43.79 -27.27
N GLU A 293 -40.79 -44.82 -26.86
CA GLU A 293 -40.81 -46.16 -27.43
C GLU A 293 -42.18 -46.84 -27.23
N ASN A 294 -42.81 -46.70 -26.06
CA ASN A 294 -44.20 -47.12 -25.86
C ASN A 294 -45.18 -46.36 -26.78
N GLN A 295 -44.97 -45.06 -26.99
CA GLN A 295 -45.81 -44.25 -27.87
C GLN A 295 -45.57 -44.55 -29.36
N GLN A 296 -44.33 -44.87 -29.74
CA GLN A 296 -43.96 -45.36 -31.06
C GLN A 296 -44.58 -46.73 -31.32
N ASN A 297 -44.45 -47.70 -30.40
CA ASN A 297 -45.10 -49.01 -30.52
C ASN A 297 -46.63 -48.91 -30.65
N ALA A 298 -47.27 -47.98 -29.93
CA ALA A 298 -48.71 -47.72 -30.08
C ALA A 298 -49.06 -47.10 -31.45
N ASN A 299 -48.22 -46.20 -31.96
CA ASN A 299 -48.38 -45.63 -33.30
C ASN A 299 -48.08 -46.64 -34.40
N GLU A 300 -47.08 -47.52 -34.23
CA GLU A 300 -46.74 -48.59 -35.16
C GLU A 300 -47.85 -49.64 -35.23
N LEU A 301 -48.47 -50.02 -34.11
CA LEU A 301 -49.67 -50.86 -34.12
C LEU A 301 -50.77 -50.24 -34.99
N LYS A 302 -51.04 -48.94 -34.82
CA LYS A 302 -52.04 -48.21 -35.59
C LYS A 302 -51.66 -48.08 -37.08
N ILE A 303 -50.39 -47.79 -37.38
CA ILE A 303 -49.87 -47.76 -38.76
C ILE A 303 -49.96 -49.15 -39.38
N ARG A 304 -49.72 -50.24 -38.64
CA ARG A 304 -49.87 -51.61 -39.16
C ARG A 304 -51.33 -51.98 -39.42
N GLU A 305 -52.28 -51.48 -38.61
CA GLU A 305 -53.71 -51.59 -38.91
C GLU A 305 -54.07 -50.84 -40.20
N ASP A 306 -53.57 -49.60 -40.37
CA ASP A 306 -53.79 -48.79 -41.57
C ASP A 306 -53.07 -49.35 -42.81
N GLU A 307 -51.85 -49.89 -42.68
CA GLU A 307 -51.09 -50.57 -43.73
C GLU A 307 -51.75 -51.88 -44.16
N VAL A 308 -52.34 -52.65 -43.24
CA VAL A 308 -53.16 -53.82 -43.62
C VAL A 308 -54.37 -53.39 -44.44
N ASN A 309 -54.96 -52.24 -44.14
CA ASN A 309 -56.05 -51.65 -44.92
C ASN A 309 -55.57 -51.07 -46.27
N GLN A 310 -54.37 -50.50 -46.33
CA GLN A 310 -53.80 -49.88 -47.53
C GLN A 310 -53.17 -50.91 -48.48
N MET A 311 -52.52 -51.96 -47.98
CA MET A 311 -52.02 -53.09 -48.78
C MET A 311 -53.16 -53.82 -49.52
N ARG A 312 -54.34 -53.91 -48.91
CA ARG A 312 -55.58 -54.38 -49.59
C ARG A 312 -55.96 -53.47 -50.77
N GLN A 313 -55.67 -52.17 -50.70
CA GLN A 313 -55.95 -51.18 -51.76
C GLN A 313 -54.81 -50.99 -52.77
N GLU A 314 -53.57 -51.33 -52.43
CA GLU A 314 -52.42 -51.15 -53.31
C GLU A 314 -52.06 -52.41 -54.11
N LEU A 315 -52.37 -53.61 -53.61
CA LEU A 315 -52.31 -54.85 -54.42
C LEU A 315 -53.16 -54.72 -55.70
N THR A 316 -54.29 -54.02 -55.63
CA THR A 316 -55.17 -53.75 -56.78
C THR A 316 -54.68 -52.63 -57.72
N LYS A 317 -53.68 -51.83 -57.28
CA LYS A 317 -53.06 -50.75 -58.07
C LYS A 317 -51.71 -51.14 -58.69
N GLN A 318 -50.82 -51.78 -57.94
CA GLN A 318 -49.49 -52.17 -58.41
C GLN A 318 -49.53 -53.17 -59.58
N THR A 319 -50.54 -54.04 -59.58
CA THR A 319 -50.84 -54.94 -60.72
C THR A 319 -51.03 -54.18 -62.05
N LYS A 320 -51.45 -52.90 -62.01
CA LYS A 320 -51.70 -52.07 -63.21
C LYS A 320 -50.51 -51.19 -63.63
N MET A 321 -49.64 -50.78 -62.68
CA MET A 321 -48.53 -49.86 -62.98
C MET A 321 -47.29 -50.58 -63.54
N ARG A 322 -47.07 -51.85 -63.17
CA ARG A 322 -45.92 -52.64 -63.64
C ARG A 322 -45.84 -52.77 -65.16
N GLU A 323 -46.99 -52.78 -65.84
CA GLU A 323 -47.10 -52.87 -67.30
C GLU A 323 -46.67 -51.57 -68.03
N THR A 324 -46.70 -50.42 -67.35
CA THR A 324 -46.51 -49.11 -68.00
C THR A 324 -45.06 -48.65 -68.03
N ILE A 325 -44.26 -48.99 -66.99
CA ILE A 325 -42.89 -48.47 -66.83
C ILE A 325 -41.87 -49.23 -67.67
N GLN A 326 -42.10 -50.52 -67.93
CA GLN A 326 -41.22 -51.38 -68.74
C GLN A 326 -41.01 -50.85 -70.18
N LYS A 327 -41.91 -49.99 -70.68
CA LYS A 327 -41.81 -49.35 -72.00
C LYS A 327 -40.94 -48.09 -72.05
N LYS A 328 -40.61 -47.45 -70.92
CA LYS A 328 -39.83 -46.19 -70.90
C LYS A 328 -38.31 -46.38 -70.81
N PHE A 329 -37.86 -47.55 -70.35
CA PHE A 329 -36.43 -47.81 -70.14
C PHE A 329 -35.62 -47.84 -71.45
N HIS A 330 -36.20 -48.33 -72.55
CA HIS A 330 -35.55 -48.37 -73.88
C HIS A 330 -35.27 -46.99 -74.49
N GLN A 331 -35.86 -45.91 -73.97
CA GLN A 331 -35.76 -44.57 -74.59
C GLN A 331 -34.55 -43.75 -74.10
N MET A 332 -33.84 -44.22 -73.08
CA MET A 332 -32.68 -43.53 -72.48
C MET A 332 -31.32 -44.03 -72.98
N GLU A 333 -31.28 -45.16 -73.72
CA GLU A 333 -30.02 -45.72 -74.22
C GLU A 333 -29.49 -44.97 -75.46
N ASP A 334 -30.37 -44.37 -76.27
CA ASP A 334 -30.00 -43.67 -77.52
C ASP A 334 -29.23 -42.35 -77.32
N GLN A 335 -29.33 -41.70 -76.15
CA GLN A 335 -28.73 -40.37 -75.93
C GLN A 335 -27.22 -40.39 -75.56
N LYS A 336 -26.60 -41.58 -75.56
CA LYS A 336 -25.20 -41.76 -75.12
C LYS A 336 -24.16 -41.54 -76.23
N SER A 337 -24.54 -41.61 -77.51
CA SER A 337 -23.60 -41.57 -78.65
C SER A 337 -23.00 -40.21 -78.97
N ASP A 338 -23.70 -39.12 -78.65
CA ASP A 338 -23.41 -37.82 -79.27
C ASP A 338 -22.26 -37.03 -78.60
N VAL A 339 -21.80 -37.48 -77.43
CA VAL A 339 -20.80 -36.76 -76.62
C VAL A 339 -19.35 -37.10 -77.01
N GLU A 340 -19.10 -38.24 -77.65
CA GLU A 340 -17.72 -38.70 -77.92
C GLU A 340 -17.04 -37.94 -79.09
N VAL A 341 -17.80 -37.31 -79.98
CA VAL A 341 -17.28 -36.63 -81.20
C VAL A 341 -16.57 -35.30 -80.89
N GLN A 342 -16.85 -34.65 -79.76
CA GLN A 342 -16.35 -33.30 -79.47
C GLN A 342 -14.89 -33.24 -78.98
N ARG A 343 -14.23 -34.40 -78.79
CA ARG A 343 -12.88 -34.47 -78.19
C ARG A 343 -11.72 -34.35 -79.18
N GLU A 344 -11.96 -34.54 -80.49
CA GLU A 344 -10.88 -34.66 -81.48
C GLU A 344 -10.58 -33.35 -82.24
N THR A 345 -11.52 -32.40 -82.30
CA THR A 345 -11.39 -31.15 -83.07
C THR A 345 -10.42 -30.12 -82.48
N LEU A 346 -10.11 -30.17 -81.18
CA LEU A 346 -9.28 -29.16 -80.50
C LEU A 346 -7.76 -29.40 -80.58
N ARG A 347 -7.31 -30.50 -81.19
CA ARG A 347 -5.86 -30.79 -81.35
C ARG A 347 -5.20 -30.21 -82.60
N ALA A 348 -5.95 -29.61 -83.53
CA ALA A 348 -5.47 -29.29 -84.88
C ALA A 348 -5.11 -27.81 -85.15
N GLN A 349 -5.31 -26.88 -84.21
CA GLN A 349 -5.23 -25.43 -84.49
C GLN A 349 -3.92 -24.73 -84.06
N ILE A 350 -2.94 -25.46 -83.52
CA ILE A 350 -1.69 -24.89 -82.97
C ILE A 350 -0.63 -24.61 -84.06
N ALA A 351 -0.72 -25.24 -85.24
CA ALA A 351 0.32 -25.21 -86.28
C ALA A 351 0.30 -24.00 -87.25
N ALA A 352 -0.42 -22.91 -86.93
CA ALA A 352 -0.71 -21.83 -87.89
C ALA A 352 0.01 -20.49 -87.63
N LEU A 353 0.70 -20.31 -86.49
CA LEU A 353 1.25 -19.01 -86.06
C LEU A 353 2.78 -18.85 -86.25
N GLU A 354 3.47 -19.86 -86.77
CA GLU A 354 4.94 -19.85 -86.91
C GLU A 354 5.45 -19.22 -88.23
N LYS A 355 4.55 -18.70 -89.11
CA LYS A 355 4.92 -18.29 -90.48
C LYS A 355 5.08 -16.77 -90.71
N ASP A 356 4.59 -15.91 -89.81
CA ASP A 356 4.57 -14.46 -90.07
C ASP A 356 5.91 -13.74 -89.81
N LEU A 357 6.92 -14.44 -89.28
CA LEU A 357 8.24 -13.87 -88.93
C LEU A 357 9.16 -13.63 -90.15
N GLU A 358 8.87 -14.23 -91.31
CA GLU A 358 9.79 -14.28 -92.47
C GLU A 358 9.70 -13.06 -93.41
N SER A 359 8.77 -12.13 -93.17
CA SER A 359 8.50 -11.00 -94.09
C SER A 359 9.43 -9.79 -93.94
N SER A 360 10.19 -9.69 -92.84
CA SER A 360 10.88 -8.45 -92.45
C SER A 360 12.30 -8.24 -93.05
N GLN A 361 12.81 -9.16 -93.87
CA GLN A 361 14.21 -9.14 -94.35
C GLN A 361 14.46 -8.47 -95.72
N LYS A 362 13.45 -7.86 -96.37
CA LYS A 362 13.54 -7.39 -97.78
C LYS A 362 13.78 -5.89 -98.02
N GLN A 363 14.31 -5.15 -97.04
CA GLN A 363 14.37 -3.67 -97.11
C GLN A 363 15.79 -3.04 -97.12
N VAL A 364 16.85 -3.85 -97.30
CA VAL A 364 18.26 -3.40 -97.14
C VAL A 364 19.00 -3.12 -98.47
N GLU A 365 18.49 -3.55 -99.63
CA GLU A 365 19.25 -3.55 -100.89
C GLU A 365 19.29 -2.22 -101.69
N SER A 366 18.59 -1.17 -101.25
CA SER A 366 18.39 0.05 -102.06
C SER A 366 19.58 1.04 -102.10
N TYR A 367 20.52 0.99 -101.15
CA TYR A 367 21.55 2.02 -100.98
C TYR A 367 22.82 1.84 -101.84
N ARG A 368 22.90 0.84 -102.72
CA ARG A 368 24.16 0.48 -103.43
C ARG A 368 24.40 1.18 -104.79
N LYS A 369 23.56 2.13 -105.21
CA LYS A 369 23.58 2.71 -106.59
C LYS A 369 24.17 4.12 -106.76
N ALA A 370 24.74 4.73 -105.71
CA ALA A 370 25.15 6.15 -105.73
C ALA A 370 26.66 6.42 -105.98
N ILE A 371 27.44 5.44 -106.47
CA ILE A 371 28.92 5.51 -106.47
C ILE A 371 29.57 5.64 -107.87
N ASP A 372 28.84 5.40 -108.96
CA ASP A 372 29.45 5.21 -110.31
C ASP A 372 29.72 6.49 -111.14
N GLU A 373 29.46 7.70 -110.64
CA GLU A 373 29.50 8.93 -111.48
C GLU A 373 30.87 9.63 -111.60
N LEU A 374 31.88 9.30 -110.78
CA LEU A 374 33.13 10.08 -110.64
C LEU A 374 34.28 9.78 -111.66
N VAL A 375 34.07 8.95 -112.68
CA VAL A 375 35.20 8.39 -113.48
C VAL A 375 35.55 9.15 -114.79
N ARG A 376 34.79 10.18 -115.20
CA ARG A 376 34.87 10.74 -116.57
C ARG A 376 35.87 11.88 -116.86
N GLU A 377 36.56 12.48 -115.89
CA GLU A 377 37.28 13.75 -116.11
C GLU A 377 38.72 13.66 -116.66
N ARG A 378 39.29 12.47 -116.89
CA ARG A 378 40.74 12.28 -117.08
C ARG A 378 41.33 12.66 -118.46
N ASP A 379 40.61 12.49 -119.57
CA ASP A 379 41.24 12.13 -120.87
C ASP A 379 41.65 13.26 -121.84
N ILE A 380 41.60 14.54 -121.47
CA ILE A 380 41.66 15.66 -122.43
C ILE A 380 43.09 16.22 -122.76
N LEU A 381 44.14 15.93 -121.96
CA LEU A 381 45.34 16.79 -121.90
C LEU A 381 46.50 16.57 -122.90
N ASN A 382 46.53 15.52 -123.73
CA ASN A 382 47.79 14.99 -124.31
C ASN A 382 48.03 15.20 -125.84
N LYS A 383 48.13 16.44 -126.38
CA LYS A 383 48.20 16.62 -127.87
C LYS A 383 49.08 17.72 -128.54
N ASN A 384 49.83 18.60 -127.84
CA ASN A 384 50.27 19.89 -128.40
C ASN A 384 51.75 20.10 -128.86
N MET A 385 52.65 19.10 -128.94
CA MET A 385 54.12 19.35 -128.83
C MET A 385 55.00 19.57 -130.10
N ILE A 386 54.63 19.17 -131.33
CA ILE A 386 55.63 18.58 -132.28
C ILE A 386 56.32 19.49 -133.38
N LYS A 387 56.10 20.80 -133.52
CA LYS A 387 56.21 21.48 -134.86
C LYS A 387 57.43 22.34 -135.33
N ALA A 388 58.59 22.47 -134.65
CA ALA A 388 59.37 23.74 -134.71
C ALA A 388 60.78 23.88 -135.40
N ALA A 389 61.40 22.90 -136.10
CA ALA A 389 62.88 22.74 -136.01
C ALA A 389 63.86 22.87 -137.23
N LEU A 390 63.61 23.61 -138.34
CA LEU A 390 64.50 23.56 -139.55
C LEU A 390 64.73 24.91 -140.29
N SER A 391 65.98 25.32 -140.64
CA SER A 391 66.24 26.46 -141.58
C SER A 391 67.67 26.76 -142.16
N THR A 392 68.76 26.74 -141.37
CA THR A 392 69.52 28.00 -141.09
C THR A 392 70.91 28.27 -141.76
N GLU A 393 71.31 27.68 -142.89
CA GLU A 393 72.77 27.34 -143.10
C GLU A 393 73.80 28.34 -143.76
N LYS A 394 73.59 28.94 -144.96
CA LYS A 394 74.62 28.85 -146.05
C LYS A 394 75.64 29.98 -146.44
N GLN A 395 75.65 31.19 -145.86
CA GLN A 395 76.06 32.42 -146.60
C GLN A 395 77.58 32.91 -146.62
N GLN A 396 78.62 32.09 -146.47
CA GLN A 396 79.79 32.52 -145.65
C GLN A 396 81.17 32.98 -146.26
N SER A 397 81.54 32.78 -147.54
CA SER A 397 83.00 32.61 -147.88
C SER A 397 83.83 33.78 -148.45
N LEU A 398 83.27 34.75 -149.20
CA LEU A 398 84.06 35.71 -150.04
C LEU A 398 84.85 36.80 -149.27
N VAL A 399 84.59 36.96 -147.97
CA VAL A 399 84.97 38.12 -147.14
C VAL A 399 86.49 38.37 -146.98
N LYS A 400 87.36 37.40 -147.31
CA LYS A 400 88.68 37.25 -146.67
C LYS A 400 89.85 38.09 -147.19
N LEU A 401 89.90 38.52 -148.46
CA LEU A 401 91.13 39.13 -149.02
C LEU A 401 91.30 40.61 -148.64
N LEU A 402 90.23 41.40 -148.74
CA LEU A 402 90.20 42.82 -148.35
C LEU A 402 90.42 43.03 -146.83
N GLU A 403 90.39 41.97 -146.04
CA GLU A 403 90.75 42.05 -144.62
C GLU A 403 92.25 42.30 -144.40
N GLN A 404 93.14 42.08 -145.38
CA GLN A 404 94.58 42.03 -145.09
C GLN A 404 95.25 43.40 -145.06
N ASP A 405 95.06 44.27 -146.05
CA ASP A 405 95.57 45.66 -146.02
C ASP A 405 94.80 46.53 -145.01
N LYS A 406 93.57 46.13 -144.68
CA LYS A 406 92.78 46.70 -143.57
C LYS A 406 93.49 46.50 -142.23
N LYS A 407 94.14 45.34 -141.99
CA LYS A 407 94.76 44.98 -140.70
C LYS A 407 95.97 45.85 -140.32
N THR A 408 96.77 46.34 -141.27
CA THR A 408 97.95 47.16 -140.97
C THR A 408 97.57 48.57 -140.53
N LEU A 409 96.69 49.27 -141.26
CA LEU A 409 96.17 50.57 -140.84
C LEU A 409 95.28 50.46 -139.58
N GLU A 410 94.56 49.35 -139.40
CA GLU A 410 93.87 49.05 -138.14
C GLU A 410 94.84 48.91 -136.96
N HIS A 411 96.10 48.52 -137.17
CA HIS A 411 97.07 48.33 -136.09
C HIS A 411 97.55 49.66 -135.50
N GLU A 412 97.85 50.66 -136.32
CA GLU A 412 98.24 52.00 -135.84
C GLU A 412 97.06 52.73 -135.17
N ILE A 413 95.86 52.62 -135.76
CA ILE A 413 94.61 53.12 -135.15
C ILE A 413 94.31 52.38 -133.83
N SER A 414 94.59 51.08 -133.74
CA SER A 414 94.47 50.29 -132.51
C SER A 414 95.41 50.83 -131.42
N GLY A 415 96.66 51.16 -131.77
CA GLY A 415 97.64 51.76 -130.84
C GLY A 415 97.12 53.04 -130.17
N PHE A 416 96.65 54.01 -130.96
CA PHE A 416 96.09 55.25 -130.40
C PHE A 416 94.75 55.04 -129.67
N ARG A 417 93.92 54.07 -130.11
CA ARG A 417 92.70 53.68 -129.37
C ARG A 417 93.01 53.06 -128.01
N LEU A 418 94.06 52.24 -127.89
CA LEU A 418 94.49 51.60 -126.65
C LEU A 418 94.90 52.62 -125.59
N GLU A 419 95.67 53.65 -125.95
CA GLU A 419 96.11 54.66 -124.99
C GLU A 419 94.95 55.58 -124.57
N ALA A 420 94.05 55.93 -125.49
CA ALA A 420 92.80 56.62 -125.16
C ALA A 420 91.85 55.75 -124.31
N GLN A 421 91.91 54.43 -124.42
CA GLN A 421 91.13 53.50 -123.58
C GLN A 421 91.72 53.38 -122.17
N LYS A 422 93.05 53.41 -122.00
CA LYS A 422 93.70 53.46 -120.67
C LYS A 422 93.25 54.69 -119.88
N GLN A 423 93.31 55.89 -120.47
CA GLN A 423 92.91 57.10 -119.73
C GLN A 423 91.43 57.09 -119.32
N ARG A 424 90.52 56.58 -120.17
CA ARG A 424 89.11 56.38 -119.80
C ARG A 424 88.91 55.38 -118.66
N LYS A 425 89.71 54.31 -118.60
CA LYS A 425 89.65 53.32 -117.50
C LYS A 425 90.05 53.94 -116.15
N ILE A 426 91.07 54.79 -116.14
CA ILE A 426 91.52 55.49 -114.93
C ILE A 426 90.41 56.43 -114.41
N ILE A 427 89.78 57.20 -115.29
CA ILE A 427 88.65 58.08 -114.92
C ILE A 427 87.48 57.26 -114.33
N GLN A 428 87.09 56.16 -114.98
CA GLN A 428 86.02 55.28 -114.48
C GLN A 428 86.34 54.60 -113.13
N GLN A 429 87.61 54.39 -112.78
CA GLN A 429 87.98 53.87 -111.45
C GLN A 429 87.73 54.93 -110.37
N LEU A 430 88.18 56.17 -110.60
CA LEU A 430 88.00 57.28 -109.66
C LEU A 430 86.51 57.62 -109.44
N GLU A 431 85.70 57.56 -110.49
CA GLU A 431 84.24 57.73 -110.38
C GLU A 431 83.59 56.64 -109.51
N LYS A 432 84.00 55.37 -109.68
CA LYS A 432 83.51 54.24 -108.86
C LYS A 432 83.93 54.34 -107.40
N GLU A 433 85.11 54.87 -107.11
CA GLU A 433 85.59 55.08 -105.74
C GLU A 433 84.81 56.19 -105.02
N ARG A 434 84.52 57.30 -105.71
CA ARG A 434 83.59 58.33 -105.21
C ARG A 434 82.22 57.73 -104.88
N ASP A 435 81.64 56.98 -105.80
CA ASP A 435 80.27 56.46 -105.65
C ASP A 435 80.17 55.38 -104.56
N ARG A 436 81.23 54.59 -104.33
CA ARG A 436 81.34 53.69 -103.16
C ARG A 436 81.29 54.47 -101.85
N ASN A 437 82.11 55.50 -101.69
CA ASN A 437 82.19 56.27 -100.45
C ASN A 437 80.86 56.97 -100.11
N ILE A 438 80.13 57.46 -101.13
CA ILE A 438 78.78 58.04 -100.95
C ILE A 438 77.79 56.97 -100.45
N ASN A 439 77.80 55.78 -101.07
CA ASN A 439 76.91 54.68 -100.69
C ASN A 439 77.21 54.13 -99.28
N GLU A 440 78.49 54.00 -98.91
CA GLU A 440 78.90 53.59 -97.56
C GLU A 440 78.42 54.59 -96.50
N THR A 441 78.62 55.88 -96.74
CA THR A 441 78.17 56.97 -95.84
C THR A 441 76.66 56.95 -95.66
N SER A 442 75.89 56.77 -96.74
CA SER A 442 74.43 56.64 -96.70
C SER A 442 73.99 55.41 -95.90
N SER A 443 74.65 54.26 -96.10
CA SER A 443 74.32 53.01 -95.39
C SER A 443 74.58 53.10 -93.87
N LEU A 444 75.60 53.85 -93.45
CA LEU A 444 75.90 54.07 -92.04
C LEU A 444 74.87 55.02 -91.40
N MET A 445 74.48 56.07 -92.12
CA MET A 445 73.43 56.99 -91.65
C MET A 445 72.09 56.27 -91.46
N GLN A 446 71.71 55.38 -92.39
CA GLN A 446 70.49 54.56 -92.25
C GLN A 446 70.55 53.60 -91.05
N LYS A 447 71.72 52.99 -90.77
CA LYS A 447 71.92 52.12 -89.61
C LYS A 447 71.82 52.87 -88.28
N VAL A 448 72.27 54.13 -88.22
CA VAL A 448 72.13 54.97 -87.03
C VAL A 448 70.65 55.27 -86.78
N GLN A 449 69.88 55.65 -87.80
CA GLN A 449 68.43 55.90 -87.65
C GLN A 449 67.70 54.66 -87.10
N GLN A 450 67.91 53.49 -87.70
CA GLN A 450 67.30 52.24 -87.21
C GLN A 450 67.63 51.94 -85.74
N LYS A 451 68.81 52.34 -85.25
CA LYS A 451 69.21 52.14 -83.85
C LYS A 451 68.59 53.16 -82.90
N VAL A 452 68.18 54.33 -83.38
CA VAL A 452 67.36 55.28 -82.62
C VAL A 452 65.93 54.74 -82.51
N ASP A 453 65.34 54.33 -83.63
CA ASP A 453 63.99 53.76 -83.69
C ASP A 453 63.87 52.51 -82.78
N ASP A 454 64.88 51.63 -82.78
CA ASP A 454 64.97 50.47 -81.87
C ASP A 454 64.95 50.88 -80.38
N VAL A 455 65.60 51.99 -80.02
CA VAL A 455 65.66 52.46 -78.61
C VAL A 455 64.32 53.02 -78.17
N GLU A 456 63.64 53.81 -79.01
CA GLU A 456 62.30 54.34 -78.71
C GLU A 456 61.29 53.21 -78.45
N VAL A 457 61.34 52.13 -79.25
CA VAL A 457 60.52 50.93 -79.02
C VAL A 457 60.83 50.28 -77.66
N ARG A 458 62.11 50.18 -77.28
CA ARG A 458 62.50 49.63 -75.97
C ARG A 458 62.07 50.49 -74.79
N GLU A 459 62.12 51.81 -74.93
CA GLU A 459 61.63 52.72 -73.88
C GLU A 459 60.11 52.58 -73.67
N MET A 460 59.34 52.40 -74.76
CA MET A 460 57.91 52.12 -74.70
C MET A 460 57.61 50.76 -74.04
N GLU A 461 58.35 49.71 -74.38
CA GLU A 461 58.25 48.40 -73.70
C GLU A 461 58.51 48.53 -72.19
N ILE A 462 59.55 49.27 -71.79
CA ILE A 462 59.89 49.50 -70.37
C ILE A 462 58.77 50.24 -69.64
N PHE A 463 58.12 51.23 -70.28
CA PHE A 463 56.96 51.93 -69.72
C PHE A 463 55.77 51.00 -69.50
N ASP A 464 55.42 50.17 -70.50
CA ASP A 464 54.33 49.19 -70.39
C ASP A 464 54.60 48.14 -69.31
N TRP A 465 55.84 47.67 -69.17
CA TRP A 465 56.20 46.74 -68.10
C TRP A 465 56.14 47.40 -66.71
N ARG A 466 56.55 48.66 -66.56
CA ARG A 466 56.38 49.40 -65.30
C ARG A 466 54.90 49.56 -64.91
N ASN A 467 54.03 49.85 -65.87
CA ASN A 467 52.59 49.93 -65.61
C ASN A 467 51.99 48.57 -65.22
N LYS A 468 52.42 47.47 -65.85
CA LYS A 468 52.00 46.12 -65.44
C LYS A 468 52.46 45.75 -64.03
N VAL A 469 53.65 46.19 -63.62
CA VAL A 469 54.17 45.98 -62.26
C VAL A 469 53.33 46.77 -61.25
N THR A 470 53.08 48.06 -61.45
CA THR A 470 52.27 48.86 -60.52
C THR A 470 50.82 48.37 -60.43
N GLU A 471 50.24 47.90 -61.55
CA GLU A 471 48.91 47.28 -61.56
C GLU A 471 48.88 45.94 -60.78
N ALA A 472 49.96 45.15 -60.87
CA ALA A 472 50.11 43.91 -60.10
C ALA A 472 50.34 44.17 -58.59
N GLU A 473 51.15 45.16 -58.23
CA GLU A 473 51.35 45.59 -56.84
C GLU A 473 50.05 46.11 -56.20
N CYS A 474 49.24 46.85 -56.96
CA CYS A 474 47.94 47.33 -56.50
C CYS A 474 46.96 46.17 -56.28
N LYS A 475 46.93 45.19 -57.19
CA LYS A 475 46.15 43.94 -57.04
C LYS A 475 46.62 43.10 -55.85
N LEU A 476 47.93 43.02 -55.59
CA LEU A 476 48.50 42.31 -54.44
C LEU A 476 47.99 42.93 -53.12
N LYS A 477 48.13 44.24 -52.95
CA LYS A 477 47.59 44.96 -51.78
C LYS A 477 46.09 44.78 -51.60
N GLN A 478 45.34 44.74 -52.70
CA GLN A 478 43.90 44.51 -52.64
C GLN A 478 43.56 43.09 -52.16
N GLN A 479 44.37 42.08 -52.53
CA GLN A 479 44.24 40.71 -52.03
C GLN A 479 44.71 40.57 -50.57
N GLU A 480 45.78 41.25 -50.16
CA GLU A 480 46.25 41.29 -48.76
C GLU A 480 45.15 41.81 -47.83
N ASN A 481 44.55 42.95 -48.17
CA ASN A 481 43.43 43.53 -47.40
C ASN A 481 42.20 42.59 -47.35
N LEU A 482 41.88 41.89 -48.45
CA LEU A 482 40.81 40.89 -48.46
C LEU A 482 41.13 39.70 -47.55
N LEU A 483 42.38 39.26 -47.53
CA LEU A 483 42.84 38.14 -46.71
C LEU A 483 42.83 38.50 -45.22
N GLU A 484 43.21 39.74 -44.86
CA GLU A 484 43.02 40.26 -43.50
C GLU A 484 41.54 40.34 -43.11
N SER A 485 40.65 40.81 -43.99
CA SER A 485 39.18 40.81 -43.75
C SER A 485 38.69 39.39 -43.46
N VAL A 486 39.01 38.43 -44.33
CA VAL A 486 38.61 37.03 -44.19
C VAL A 486 39.21 36.38 -42.94
N VAL A 487 40.43 36.73 -42.53
CA VAL A 487 41.02 36.27 -41.26
C VAL A 487 40.28 36.87 -40.06
N SER A 488 39.90 38.15 -40.11
CA SER A 488 39.11 38.80 -39.05
C SER A 488 37.70 38.20 -38.92
N GLU A 489 37.03 37.97 -40.05
CA GLU A 489 35.73 37.32 -40.16
C GLU A 489 35.80 35.87 -39.66
N ARG A 490 36.80 35.10 -40.09
CA ARG A 490 37.05 33.73 -39.59
C ARG A 490 37.23 33.72 -38.07
N ASN A 491 37.99 34.67 -37.52
CA ASN A 491 38.21 34.76 -36.08
C ASN A 491 36.90 35.11 -35.34
N LEU A 492 36.10 36.03 -35.88
CA LEU A 492 34.79 36.39 -35.35
C LEU A 492 33.81 35.20 -35.40
N TYR A 493 33.69 34.52 -36.54
CA TYR A 493 32.84 33.33 -36.68
C TYR A 493 33.34 32.16 -35.81
N SER A 494 34.66 31.99 -35.63
CA SER A 494 35.21 31.00 -34.71
C SER A 494 34.86 31.32 -33.25
N LYS A 495 34.87 32.59 -32.85
CA LYS A 495 34.44 33.02 -31.51
C LYS A 495 32.94 32.79 -31.31
N ASN A 496 32.12 33.25 -32.26
CA ASN A 496 30.67 33.05 -32.23
C ASN A 496 30.28 31.56 -32.26
N LEU A 497 31.06 30.71 -32.93
CA LEU A 497 30.87 29.25 -32.93
C LEU A 497 31.18 28.63 -31.57
N ILE A 498 32.23 29.09 -30.87
CA ILE A 498 32.54 28.64 -29.51
C ILE A 498 31.45 29.10 -28.54
N GLU A 499 31.05 30.37 -28.59
CA GLU A 499 29.96 30.92 -27.76
C GLU A 499 28.65 30.15 -27.99
N ALA A 500 28.27 29.89 -29.25
CA ALA A 500 27.10 29.06 -29.58
C ALA A 500 27.25 27.60 -29.12
N GLN A 501 28.46 27.02 -29.15
CA GLN A 501 28.71 25.68 -28.60
C GLN A 501 28.59 25.62 -27.08
N GLU A 502 29.04 26.67 -26.38
CA GLU A 502 28.89 26.83 -24.93
C GLU A 502 27.41 27.02 -24.56
N GLU A 503 26.67 27.87 -25.27
CA GLU A 503 25.20 28.01 -25.11
C GLU A 503 24.47 26.68 -25.36
N ILE A 504 24.82 25.94 -26.41
CA ILE A 504 24.25 24.61 -26.69
C ILE A 504 24.59 23.63 -25.57
N ALA A 505 25.80 23.67 -25.00
CA ALA A 505 26.20 22.83 -23.87
C ALA A 505 25.45 23.19 -22.58
N GLU A 506 25.23 24.49 -22.33
CA GLU A 506 24.46 24.97 -21.19
C GLU A 506 22.96 24.64 -21.33
N MET A 507 22.40 24.79 -22.54
CA MET A 507 21.02 24.39 -22.86
C MET A 507 20.84 22.88 -22.77
N LYS A 508 21.83 22.06 -23.17
CA LYS A 508 21.82 20.60 -22.92
C LYS A 508 21.88 20.26 -21.44
N LYS A 509 22.64 20.99 -20.61
CA LYS A 509 22.61 20.85 -19.14
C LYS A 509 21.22 21.20 -18.59
N LYS A 510 20.66 22.36 -18.97
CA LYS A 510 19.33 22.83 -18.57
C LYS A 510 18.23 21.83 -18.95
N MET A 511 18.27 21.33 -20.19
CA MET A 511 17.38 20.26 -20.68
C MET A 511 17.52 18.98 -19.85
N LYS A 512 18.75 18.53 -19.55
CA LYS A 512 18.97 17.33 -18.73
C LYS A 512 18.47 17.50 -17.28
N THR A 513 18.58 18.69 -16.70
CA THR A 513 17.94 18.99 -15.41
C THR A 513 16.42 19.04 -15.49
N MET A 514 15.84 19.56 -16.58
CA MET A 514 14.39 19.51 -16.80
C MET A 514 13.88 18.09 -17.04
N ASP A 515 14.57 17.25 -17.83
CA ASP A 515 14.23 15.83 -17.99
C ASP A 515 14.27 15.11 -16.63
N ASN A 516 15.28 15.36 -15.80
CA ASN A 516 15.36 14.82 -14.44
C ASN A 516 14.22 15.33 -13.52
N GLN A 517 13.68 16.54 -13.75
CA GLN A 517 12.51 17.03 -13.04
C GLN A 517 11.22 16.38 -13.58
N VAL A 518 11.09 16.23 -14.90
CA VAL A 518 9.95 15.57 -15.55
C VAL A 518 9.87 14.09 -15.16
N THR A 519 10.99 13.38 -15.05
CA THR A 519 11.00 11.99 -14.54
C THR A 519 10.58 11.95 -13.07
N ARG A 520 11.15 12.80 -12.20
CA ARG A 520 10.70 12.88 -10.78
C ARG A 520 9.21 13.18 -10.65
N LEU A 521 8.68 14.10 -11.44
CA LEU A 521 7.26 14.42 -11.45
C LEU A 521 6.40 13.26 -11.98
N ARG A 522 6.88 12.49 -12.96
CA ARG A 522 6.22 11.25 -13.41
C ARG A 522 6.25 10.15 -12.33
N ASP A 523 7.36 10.01 -11.62
CA ASP A 523 7.49 9.05 -10.51
C ASP A 523 6.59 9.45 -9.33
N GLU A 524 6.46 10.75 -9.04
CA GLU A 524 5.50 11.26 -8.06
C GLU A 524 4.05 11.08 -8.50
N ILE A 525 3.72 11.31 -9.78
CA ILE A 525 2.38 11.11 -10.33
C ILE A 525 2.01 9.63 -10.24
N THR A 526 2.85 8.73 -10.73
CA THR A 526 2.60 7.28 -10.69
C THR A 526 2.55 6.75 -9.25
N GLY A 527 3.35 7.30 -8.34
CA GLY A 527 3.24 7.05 -6.90
C GLY A 527 1.89 7.48 -6.31
N LYS A 528 1.40 8.68 -6.68
CA LYS A 528 0.09 9.20 -6.26
C LYS A 528 -1.08 8.45 -6.91
N GLU A 529 -0.94 7.96 -8.14
CA GLU A 529 -1.91 7.08 -8.80
C GLU A 529 -1.97 5.70 -8.11
N LEU A 530 -0.83 5.17 -7.66
CA LEU A 530 -0.76 3.94 -6.86
C LEU A 530 -1.39 4.09 -5.47
N THR A 531 -1.28 5.25 -4.82
CA THR A 531 -2.02 5.50 -3.57
C THR A 531 -3.51 5.68 -3.86
N LEU A 532 -3.88 6.50 -4.85
CA LEU A 532 -5.28 6.75 -5.21
C LEU A 532 -6.02 5.45 -5.58
N THR A 533 -5.37 4.53 -6.30
CA THR A 533 -5.97 3.23 -6.66
C THR A 533 -6.10 2.28 -5.47
N LYS A 534 -5.22 2.36 -4.46
CA LYS A 534 -5.40 1.66 -3.17
C LYS A 534 -6.57 2.27 -2.39
N ASP A 535 -6.61 3.59 -2.25
CA ASP A 535 -7.67 4.31 -1.55
C ASP A 535 -9.05 4.03 -2.19
N GLN A 536 -9.13 3.97 -3.52
CA GLN A 536 -10.34 3.56 -4.25
C GLN A 536 -10.73 2.10 -4.01
N GLN A 537 -9.78 1.19 -3.81
CA GLN A 537 -10.06 -0.21 -3.46
C GLN A 537 -10.52 -0.34 -2.00
N GLU A 538 -9.93 0.42 -1.08
CA GLU A 538 -10.37 0.49 0.31
C GLU A 538 -11.76 1.13 0.42
N HIS A 539 -12.02 2.24 -0.28
CA HIS A 539 -13.34 2.85 -0.35
C HIS A 539 -14.41 1.86 -0.82
N LYS A 540 -14.13 1.10 -1.90
CA LYS A 540 -15.05 0.07 -2.40
C LYS A 540 -15.25 -1.12 -1.45
N ARG A 541 -14.28 -1.41 -0.58
CA ARG A 541 -14.46 -2.39 0.52
C ARG A 541 -15.35 -1.80 1.62
N LEU A 542 -15.01 -0.60 2.10
CA LEU A 542 -15.76 0.12 3.12
C LEU A 542 -17.21 0.40 2.70
N GLU A 543 -17.48 0.67 1.43
CA GLU A 543 -18.85 0.79 0.89
C GLU A 543 -19.62 -0.53 1.01
N LYS A 544 -19.02 -1.66 0.62
CA LYS A 544 -19.63 -2.98 0.77
C LYS A 544 -19.85 -3.35 2.23
N ASP A 545 -18.88 -3.07 3.10
CA ASP A 545 -18.99 -3.32 4.54
C ASP A 545 -20.08 -2.43 5.17
N ASN A 546 -20.26 -1.19 4.67
CA ASN A 546 -21.32 -0.29 5.08
C ASN A 546 -22.70 -0.75 4.56
N GLU A 547 -22.78 -1.30 3.34
CA GLU A 547 -24.01 -1.92 2.81
C GLU A 547 -24.41 -3.18 3.58
N THR A 548 -23.47 -4.08 3.89
CA THR A 548 -23.74 -5.28 4.70
C THR A 548 -24.16 -4.90 6.11
N LEU A 549 -23.43 -3.99 6.78
CA LEU A 549 -23.80 -3.47 8.11
C LEU A 549 -25.18 -2.76 8.10
N LYS A 550 -25.56 -2.06 7.03
CA LYS A 550 -26.92 -1.51 6.88
C LYS A 550 -27.96 -2.62 6.76
N GLY A 551 -27.68 -3.70 6.04
CA GLY A 551 -28.54 -4.87 5.95
C GLY A 551 -28.73 -5.57 7.30
N GLU A 552 -27.63 -5.81 8.02
CA GLU A 552 -27.65 -6.38 9.37
C GLU A 552 -28.40 -5.49 10.37
N LEU A 553 -28.19 -4.16 10.31
CA LEU A 553 -28.93 -3.18 11.12
C LEU A 553 -30.43 -3.20 10.82
N GLN A 554 -30.85 -3.37 9.56
CA GLN A 554 -32.26 -3.50 9.19
C GLN A 554 -32.85 -4.81 9.71
N LEU A 555 -32.13 -5.93 9.60
CA LEU A 555 -32.55 -7.22 10.13
C LEU A 555 -32.70 -7.18 11.67
N MET A 556 -31.72 -6.60 12.37
CA MET A 556 -31.77 -6.40 13.82
C MET A 556 -32.90 -5.47 14.26
N LYS A 557 -33.23 -4.43 13.46
CA LYS A 557 -34.39 -3.57 13.71
C LYS A 557 -35.71 -4.34 13.57
N LEU A 558 -35.87 -5.17 12.53
CA LEU A 558 -37.04 -6.04 12.36
C LEU A 558 -37.20 -7.00 13.54
N GLN A 559 -36.13 -7.69 13.95
CA GLN A 559 -36.14 -8.56 15.13
C GLN A 559 -36.47 -7.81 16.43
N LEU A 560 -36.00 -6.56 16.58
CA LEU A 560 -36.36 -5.69 17.70
C LEU A 560 -37.84 -5.28 17.67
N GLU A 561 -38.40 -5.00 16.50
CA GLU A 561 -39.82 -4.70 16.30
C GLU A 561 -40.70 -5.91 16.68
N GLU A 562 -40.36 -7.10 16.17
CA GLU A 562 -41.05 -8.36 16.47
C GLU A 562 -41.00 -8.72 17.97
N THR A 563 -39.82 -8.60 18.59
CA THR A 563 -39.66 -8.87 20.03
C THR A 563 -40.40 -7.86 20.89
N LYS A 564 -40.45 -6.56 20.51
CA LYS A 564 -41.30 -5.57 21.17
C LYS A 564 -42.78 -5.93 21.08
N GLN A 565 -43.28 -6.26 19.88
CA GLN A 565 -44.67 -6.69 19.67
C GLN A 565 -45.02 -7.92 20.51
N ARG A 566 -44.09 -8.89 20.61
CA ARG A 566 -44.24 -10.07 21.48
C ARG A 566 -44.23 -9.72 22.97
N VAL A 567 -43.39 -8.78 23.40
CA VAL A 567 -43.38 -8.31 24.79
C VAL A 567 -44.68 -7.57 25.12
N ASP A 568 -45.20 -6.75 24.22
CA ASP A 568 -46.43 -5.99 24.46
C ASP A 568 -47.69 -6.87 24.41
N SER A 569 -47.73 -7.92 23.57
CA SER A 569 -48.79 -8.92 23.63
C SER A 569 -48.75 -9.74 24.92
N GLN A 570 -47.56 -10.11 25.41
CA GLN A 570 -47.38 -10.77 26.71
C GLN A 570 -47.77 -9.86 27.89
N LYS A 571 -47.47 -8.56 27.85
CA LYS A 571 -47.97 -7.59 28.86
C LYS A 571 -49.50 -7.51 28.85
N ALA A 572 -50.12 -7.48 27.67
CA ALA A 572 -51.58 -7.46 27.54
C ALA A 572 -52.22 -8.75 28.08
N GLU A 573 -51.58 -9.91 27.90
CA GLU A 573 -52.00 -11.18 28.50
C GLU A 573 -51.79 -11.19 30.02
N GLN A 574 -50.66 -10.69 30.52
CA GLN A 574 -50.39 -10.54 31.95
C GLN A 574 -51.46 -9.67 32.64
N LEU A 575 -51.86 -8.54 32.03
CA LEU A 575 -52.93 -7.68 32.55
C LEU A 575 -54.29 -8.39 32.58
N LYS A 576 -54.62 -9.23 31.58
CA LYS A 576 -55.83 -10.05 31.58
C LYS A 576 -55.80 -11.09 32.71
N LEU A 577 -54.68 -11.78 32.88
CA LEU A 577 -54.50 -12.79 33.94
C LEU A 577 -54.54 -12.15 35.33
N GLN A 578 -53.92 -10.98 35.52
CA GLN A 578 -54.02 -10.21 36.78
C GLN A 578 -55.46 -9.80 37.09
N LYS A 579 -56.25 -9.40 36.08
CA LYS A 579 -57.68 -9.14 36.27
C LYS A 579 -58.44 -10.40 36.69
N ILE A 580 -58.22 -11.53 36.02
CA ILE A 580 -58.87 -12.81 36.37
C ILE A 580 -58.53 -13.23 37.82
N ILE A 581 -57.28 -13.04 38.25
CA ILE A 581 -56.88 -13.30 39.65
C ILE A 581 -57.62 -12.38 40.62
N ALA A 582 -57.67 -11.07 40.33
CA ALA A 582 -58.38 -10.10 41.18
C ALA A 582 -59.90 -10.38 41.27
N ASP A 583 -60.53 -10.74 40.16
CA ASP A 583 -61.94 -11.13 40.10
C ASP A 583 -62.17 -12.43 40.92
N ALA A 584 -61.29 -13.43 40.80
CA ALA A 584 -61.36 -14.68 41.57
C ALA A 584 -61.08 -14.50 43.08
N ASP A 585 -60.16 -13.62 43.46
CA ASP A 585 -59.90 -13.26 44.87
C ASP A 585 -61.12 -12.54 45.48
N ALA A 586 -61.79 -11.67 44.71
CA ALA A 586 -63.02 -11.01 45.13
C ALA A 586 -64.17 -12.03 45.34
N GLU A 587 -64.35 -12.98 44.41
CA GLU A 587 -65.29 -14.09 44.57
C GLU A 587 -64.96 -14.95 45.80
N GLN A 588 -63.68 -15.27 46.03
CA GLN A 588 -63.26 -16.04 47.21
C GLN A 588 -63.60 -15.31 48.52
N ILE A 589 -63.39 -13.99 48.59
CA ILE A 589 -63.77 -13.17 49.74
C ILE A 589 -65.29 -13.16 49.93
N GLN A 590 -66.07 -13.10 48.84
CA GLN A 590 -67.53 -13.15 48.90
C GLN A 590 -68.04 -14.50 49.39
N GLN A 591 -67.48 -15.61 48.89
CA GLN A 591 -67.80 -16.97 49.33
C GLN A 591 -67.44 -17.19 50.81
N LYS A 592 -66.29 -16.69 51.27
CA LYS A 592 -65.90 -16.71 52.69
C LYS A 592 -66.93 -15.99 53.58
N LYS A 593 -67.38 -14.79 53.19
CA LYS A 593 -68.43 -14.04 53.93
C LYS A 593 -69.76 -14.79 53.97
N GLN A 594 -70.15 -15.45 52.88
CA GLN A 594 -71.35 -16.30 52.83
C GLN A 594 -71.21 -17.51 53.76
N LEU A 595 -70.06 -18.19 53.76
CA LEU A 595 -69.77 -19.30 54.67
C LEU A 595 -69.81 -18.86 56.14
N GLU A 596 -69.21 -17.71 56.48
CA GLU A 596 -69.28 -17.11 57.81
C GLU A 596 -70.71 -16.73 58.22
N GLN A 597 -71.57 -16.32 57.28
CA GLN A 597 -72.98 -16.11 57.54
C GLN A 597 -73.69 -17.43 57.85
N VAL A 598 -73.53 -18.46 57.02
CA VAL A 598 -74.12 -19.80 57.25
C VAL A 598 -73.64 -20.42 58.56
N ILE A 599 -72.37 -20.22 58.94
CA ILE A 599 -71.83 -20.62 60.24
C ILE A 599 -72.54 -19.89 61.39
N ARG A 600 -72.73 -18.56 61.29
CA ARG A 600 -73.46 -17.78 62.31
C ARG A 600 -74.93 -18.20 62.42
N GLU A 601 -75.59 -18.48 61.30
CA GLU A 601 -76.97 -18.98 61.26
C GLU A 601 -77.08 -20.37 61.90
N ARG A 602 -76.18 -21.29 61.53
CA ARG A 602 -76.04 -22.62 62.17
C ARG A 602 -75.84 -22.49 63.68
N ASP A 603 -74.92 -21.65 64.13
CA ASP A 603 -74.59 -21.52 65.56
C ASP A 603 -75.75 -20.90 66.36
N ASN A 604 -76.51 -19.99 65.75
CA ASN A 604 -77.74 -19.47 66.33
C ASN A 604 -78.84 -20.54 66.42
N LEU A 605 -79.02 -21.35 65.37
CA LEU A 605 -79.95 -22.49 65.39
C LEU A 605 -79.54 -23.56 66.41
N VAL A 606 -78.24 -23.87 66.55
CA VAL A 606 -77.73 -24.79 67.58
C VAL A 606 -78.01 -24.26 68.98
N LYS A 607 -77.80 -22.96 69.25
CA LYS A 607 -78.17 -22.34 70.53
C LYS A 607 -79.68 -22.42 70.80
N GLN A 608 -80.51 -22.16 69.80
CA GLN A 608 -81.98 -22.28 69.93
C GLN A 608 -82.40 -23.73 70.20
N LEU A 609 -81.86 -24.70 69.46
CA LEU A 609 -82.15 -26.12 69.65
C LEU A 609 -81.70 -26.62 71.03
N LEU A 610 -80.54 -26.19 71.52
CA LEU A 610 -80.05 -26.51 72.85
C LEU A 610 -81.00 -25.95 73.92
N HIS A 611 -81.41 -24.68 73.80
CA HIS A 611 -82.37 -24.08 74.73
C HIS A 611 -83.75 -24.78 74.71
N ARG A 612 -84.27 -25.16 73.52
CA ARG A 612 -85.49 -25.98 73.41
C ARG A 612 -85.33 -27.39 73.98
N ASN A 613 -84.13 -27.95 73.94
CA ASN A 613 -83.84 -29.25 74.54
C ASN A 613 -83.79 -29.17 76.07
N ASP A 614 -83.22 -28.09 76.63
CA ASP A 614 -83.22 -27.80 78.07
C ASP A 614 -84.64 -27.55 78.59
N GLU A 615 -85.44 -26.73 77.89
CA GLU A 615 -86.88 -26.55 78.17
C GLU A 615 -87.61 -27.91 78.19
N ARG A 616 -87.35 -28.77 77.19
CA ARG A 616 -87.93 -30.10 77.10
C ARG A 616 -87.50 -31.01 78.26
N ALA A 617 -86.23 -30.96 78.67
CA ALA A 617 -85.73 -31.71 79.83
C ALA A 617 -86.38 -31.24 81.14
N LEU A 618 -86.51 -29.93 81.34
CA LEU A 618 -87.23 -29.34 82.47
C LEU A 618 -88.71 -29.76 82.50
N LEU A 619 -89.37 -29.83 81.33
CA LEU A 619 -90.74 -30.32 81.22
C LEU A 619 -90.86 -31.82 81.56
N TYR A 620 -89.91 -32.66 81.10
CA TYR A 620 -89.90 -34.08 81.47
C TYR A 620 -89.69 -34.29 82.97
N GLU A 621 -88.77 -33.57 83.62
CA GLU A 621 -88.62 -33.66 85.08
C GLU A 621 -89.84 -33.11 85.82
N LYS A 622 -90.49 -32.04 85.33
CA LYS A 622 -91.76 -31.57 85.89
C LYS A 622 -92.87 -32.63 85.80
N ILE A 623 -93.00 -33.33 84.67
CA ILE A 623 -93.94 -34.45 84.49
C ILE A 623 -93.59 -35.60 85.45
N ARG A 624 -92.31 -35.95 85.58
CA ARG A 624 -91.84 -37.02 86.48
C ARG A 624 -92.13 -36.72 87.95
N ILE A 625 -91.94 -35.46 88.38
CA ILE A 625 -92.32 -34.99 89.72
C ILE A 625 -93.84 -35.07 89.90
N GLN A 626 -94.63 -34.61 88.93
CA GLN A 626 -96.09 -34.69 88.98
C GLN A 626 -96.60 -36.14 89.04
N GLN A 627 -96.04 -37.05 88.24
CA GLN A 627 -96.33 -38.49 88.30
C GLN A 627 -96.01 -39.07 89.68
N THR A 628 -94.85 -38.72 90.25
CA THR A 628 -94.45 -39.17 91.60
C THR A 628 -95.40 -38.65 92.69
N ILE A 629 -95.88 -37.40 92.56
CA ILE A 629 -96.88 -36.81 93.46
C ILE A 629 -98.23 -37.53 93.30
N LEU A 630 -98.67 -37.80 92.06
CA LEU A 630 -99.90 -38.54 91.78
C LEU A 630 -99.84 -39.96 92.36
N SER A 631 -98.78 -40.73 92.12
CA SER A 631 -98.64 -42.08 92.70
C SER A 631 -98.63 -42.10 94.23
N LYS A 632 -98.07 -41.07 94.88
CA LYS A 632 -98.18 -40.90 96.34
C LYS A 632 -99.62 -40.54 96.76
N GLY A 633 -100.29 -39.67 96.00
CA GLY A 633 -101.70 -39.33 96.19
C GLY A 633 -102.62 -40.55 96.08
N ASP A 634 -102.45 -41.36 95.04
CA ASP A 634 -103.18 -42.61 94.82
C ASP A 634 -102.91 -43.62 95.94
N PHE A 635 -101.67 -43.77 96.39
CA PHE A 635 -101.32 -44.61 97.54
C PHE A 635 -102.05 -44.16 98.81
N HIS A 636 -102.00 -42.87 99.15
CA HIS A 636 -102.68 -42.34 100.32
C HIS A 636 -104.22 -42.41 100.19
N TYR A 637 -104.76 -42.20 98.99
CA TYR A 637 -106.19 -42.37 98.72
C TYR A 637 -106.64 -43.82 98.93
N ASN A 638 -105.89 -44.79 98.40
CA ASN A 638 -106.15 -46.21 98.60
C ASN A 638 -106.07 -46.60 100.08
N GLN A 639 -105.05 -46.10 100.81
CA GLN A 639 -104.95 -46.28 102.26
C GLN A 639 -106.18 -45.74 103.00
N ARG A 640 -106.71 -44.57 102.62
CA ARG A 640 -107.96 -44.03 103.18
C ARG A 640 -109.20 -44.82 102.78
N MET A 641 -109.22 -45.42 101.59
CA MET A 641 -110.31 -46.32 101.20
C MET A 641 -110.28 -47.64 101.98
N ASP A 642 -109.10 -48.16 102.31
CA ASP A 642 -108.94 -49.29 103.22
C ASP A 642 -109.32 -48.95 104.67
N ASP A 643 -108.92 -47.78 105.19
CA ASP A 643 -109.39 -47.26 106.49
C ASP A 643 -110.93 -47.23 106.53
N VAL A 644 -111.57 -46.66 105.50
CA VAL A 644 -113.04 -46.59 105.37
C VAL A 644 -113.65 -47.99 105.26
N ARG A 645 -112.99 -48.94 104.58
CA ARG A 645 -113.43 -50.34 104.49
C ARG A 645 -113.38 -51.04 105.85
N LEU A 646 -112.30 -50.86 106.61
CA LEU A 646 -112.14 -51.37 107.97
C LEU A 646 -113.19 -50.77 108.91
N LEU A 647 -113.39 -49.45 108.89
CA LEU A 647 -114.42 -48.77 109.68
C LEU A 647 -115.84 -49.27 109.32
N ARG A 648 -116.13 -49.53 108.04
CA ARG A 648 -117.41 -50.15 107.62
C ARG A 648 -117.59 -51.57 108.17
N VAL A 649 -116.51 -52.36 108.29
CA VAL A 649 -116.55 -53.69 108.93
C VAL A 649 -116.77 -53.57 110.44
N GLU A 650 -116.08 -52.66 111.12
CA GLU A 650 -116.26 -52.46 112.57
C GLU A 650 -117.67 -51.92 112.88
N ILE A 651 -118.24 -51.02 112.06
CA ILE A 651 -119.64 -50.61 112.16
C ILE A 651 -120.59 -51.82 112.03
N LYS A 652 -120.33 -52.75 111.09
CA LYS A 652 -121.12 -53.99 110.98
C LYS A 652 -120.97 -54.88 112.22
N ARG A 653 -119.76 -55.01 112.78
CA ARG A 653 -119.50 -55.77 114.02
C ARG A 653 -120.21 -55.15 115.23
N LEU A 654 -120.12 -53.83 115.42
CA LEU A 654 -120.79 -53.10 116.49
C LEU A 654 -122.33 -53.19 116.36
N ARG A 655 -122.88 -53.10 115.14
CA ARG A 655 -124.32 -53.33 114.89
C ARG A 655 -124.75 -54.76 115.23
N ARG A 656 -123.94 -55.79 114.89
CA ARG A 656 -124.18 -57.18 115.32
C ARG A 656 -124.13 -57.32 116.85
N LYS A 657 -123.12 -56.74 117.50
CA LYS A 657 -122.99 -56.76 118.97
C LYS A 657 -124.18 -56.09 119.66
N LYS A 658 -124.66 -54.96 119.13
CA LYS A 658 -125.91 -54.33 119.58
C LYS A 658 -127.11 -55.27 119.41
N SER A 659 -127.29 -55.87 118.23
CA SER A 659 -128.42 -56.78 117.97
C SER A 659 -128.46 -57.99 118.92
N ILE A 660 -127.29 -58.52 119.32
CA ILE A 660 -127.21 -59.62 120.29
C ILE A 660 -127.61 -59.13 121.68
N LEU A 661 -127.14 -57.94 122.10
CA LEU A 661 -127.56 -57.33 123.37
C LEU A 661 -129.05 -57.01 123.39
N ASP A 662 -129.61 -56.47 122.31
CA ASP A 662 -131.04 -56.19 122.17
C ASP A 662 -131.88 -57.49 122.27
N GLN A 663 -131.38 -58.63 121.78
CA GLN A 663 -132.01 -59.95 121.95
C GLN A 663 -131.97 -60.49 123.39
N THR A 664 -131.06 -60.00 124.25
CA THR A 664 -131.02 -60.38 125.68
C THR A 664 -131.92 -59.52 126.57
N LEU A 665 -132.52 -58.44 126.05
CA LEU A 665 -133.43 -57.58 126.80
C LEU A 665 -134.78 -58.20 127.24
N PRO A 666 -135.41 -59.19 126.58
CA PRO A 666 -136.73 -59.69 126.99
C PRO A 666 -136.74 -60.25 128.42
N ASN A 667 -135.69 -60.98 128.82
CA ASN A 667 -135.55 -61.52 130.17
C ASN A 667 -135.53 -60.41 131.25
N ARG A 668 -135.20 -59.16 130.90
CA ARG A 668 -135.13 -58.06 131.88
C ARG A 668 -136.50 -57.70 132.46
N GLU A 669 -137.59 -57.89 131.72
CA GLU A 669 -138.94 -57.61 132.24
C GLU A 669 -139.45 -58.74 133.14
N ASP A 670 -139.20 -60.00 132.77
CA ASP A 670 -139.62 -61.14 133.59
C ASP A 670 -138.81 -61.24 134.89
N LEU A 671 -137.48 -61.05 134.86
CA LEU A 671 -136.67 -60.89 136.08
C LEU A 671 -137.16 -59.71 136.96
N ARG A 672 -137.72 -58.65 136.37
CA ARG A 672 -138.29 -57.53 137.12
C ARG A 672 -139.65 -57.89 137.75
N ARG A 673 -140.46 -58.71 137.07
CA ARG A 673 -141.71 -59.26 137.63
C ARG A 673 -141.43 -60.22 138.79
N GLU A 674 -140.47 -61.13 138.63
CA GLU A 674 -140.02 -62.02 139.71
C GLU A 674 -139.48 -61.24 140.91
N LEU A 675 -138.66 -60.21 140.68
CA LEU A 675 -138.13 -59.36 141.75
C LEU A 675 -139.25 -58.64 142.52
N PHE A 676 -140.28 -58.12 141.84
CA PHE A 676 -141.46 -57.56 142.50
C PHE A 676 -142.30 -58.63 143.24
N HIS A 677 -142.40 -59.85 142.71
CA HIS A 677 -143.12 -60.95 143.36
C HIS A 677 -142.40 -61.38 144.65
N LEU A 678 -141.09 -61.59 144.59
CA LEU A 678 -140.23 -61.94 145.72
C LEU A 678 -140.20 -60.82 146.77
N GLN A 679 -140.16 -59.54 146.36
CA GLN A 679 -140.30 -58.43 147.30
C GLN A 679 -141.64 -58.44 148.03
N ARG A 680 -142.75 -58.77 147.34
CA ARG A 680 -144.09 -58.82 147.93
C ARG A 680 -144.26 -60.01 148.88
N GLU A 681 -143.65 -61.15 148.58
CA GLU A 681 -143.60 -62.32 149.46
C GLU A 681 -142.72 -62.08 150.69
N LEU A 682 -141.52 -61.54 150.50
CA LEU A 682 -140.64 -61.13 151.60
C LEU A 682 -141.34 -60.15 152.55
N LEU A 683 -142.16 -59.24 152.02
CA LEU A 683 -142.90 -58.28 152.83
C LEU A 683 -144.02 -58.98 153.62
N ARG A 684 -144.76 -59.91 153.01
CA ARG A 684 -145.76 -60.76 153.71
C ARG A 684 -145.15 -61.62 154.81
N GLU A 685 -144.04 -62.30 154.52
CA GLU A 685 -143.35 -63.13 155.51
C GLU A 685 -142.74 -62.27 156.64
N ARG A 686 -142.27 -61.05 156.36
CA ARG A 686 -141.92 -60.09 157.42
C ARG A 686 -143.11 -59.68 158.29
N THR A 687 -144.28 -59.42 157.72
CA THR A 687 -145.49 -59.12 158.53
C THR A 687 -145.93 -60.35 159.33
N ARG A 688 -145.85 -61.54 158.74
CA ARG A 688 -146.20 -62.80 159.41
C ARG A 688 -145.26 -63.11 160.58
N ASN A 689 -143.96 -62.91 160.38
CA ASN A 689 -142.96 -63.09 161.43
C ASN A 689 -143.16 -62.06 162.55
N SER A 690 -143.47 -60.79 162.23
CA SER A 690 -143.82 -59.78 163.24
C SER A 690 -145.02 -60.18 164.11
N VAL A 691 -146.10 -60.69 163.51
CA VAL A 691 -147.30 -61.13 164.26
C VAL A 691 -147.02 -62.38 165.10
N LEU A 692 -146.15 -63.29 164.64
CA LEU A 692 -145.72 -64.46 165.40
C LEU A 692 -144.74 -64.10 166.53
N GLU A 693 -143.87 -63.10 166.33
CA GLU A 693 -143.00 -62.54 167.38
C GLU A 693 -143.81 -61.82 168.47
N ASP A 694 -144.88 -61.12 168.12
CA ASP A 694 -145.77 -60.42 169.07
C ASP A 694 -146.58 -61.38 169.97
N GLN A 695 -146.84 -62.61 169.52
CA GLN A 695 -147.55 -63.63 170.31
C GLN A 695 -146.64 -64.48 171.21
N LEU A 696 -145.31 -64.33 171.12
CA LEU A 696 -144.33 -65.18 171.81
C LEU A 696 -143.43 -64.41 172.81
N ARG A 697 -143.73 -63.15 173.12
CA ARG A 697 -142.93 -62.32 174.06
C ARG A 697 -143.64 -62.06 175.40
N PRO A 698 -143.04 -62.46 176.54
CA PRO A 698 -143.49 -62.05 177.87
C PRO A 698 -142.98 -60.65 178.26
N ILE A 699 -143.62 -60.07 179.26
CA ILE A 699 -143.34 -58.73 179.81
C ILE A 699 -142.07 -58.74 180.70
N ASN A 700 -141.00 -58.00 180.33
CA ASN A 700 -140.08 -57.18 181.20
C ASN A 700 -138.59 -57.02 180.78
N ILE A 701 -138.03 -55.82 181.09
CA ILE A 701 -136.62 -55.47 181.47
C ILE A 701 -135.47 -55.42 180.41
N HIS A 702 -134.59 -54.41 180.53
CA HIS A 702 -133.51 -53.97 179.60
C HIS A 702 -132.10 -54.58 179.80
N ARG A 703 -131.23 -54.60 178.76
CA ARG A 703 -129.75 -54.51 178.91
C ARG A 703 -128.92 -54.24 177.61
N TRP A 704 -127.95 -53.29 177.72
CA TRP A 704 -126.72 -53.09 176.91
C TRP A 704 -126.81 -52.54 175.45
N ARG A 705 -125.67 -52.36 174.73
CA ARG A 705 -124.82 -51.12 174.64
C ARG A 705 -123.50 -51.33 173.83
N ARG A 706 -123.05 -50.30 173.06
CA ARG A 706 -121.72 -50.06 172.38
C ARG A 706 -121.78 -50.03 170.83
N LEU A 707 -121.01 -49.19 170.10
CA LEU A 707 -119.97 -48.20 170.45
C LEU A 707 -119.93 -47.03 169.43
N GLU A 708 -119.15 -45.99 169.72
CA GLU A 708 -119.13 -44.68 169.07
C GLU A 708 -118.15 -44.57 167.88
N GLY A 709 -118.51 -43.75 166.89
CA GLY A 709 -117.63 -43.37 165.77
C GLY A 709 -118.42 -42.69 164.65
N SER A 710 -118.09 -41.43 164.32
CA SER A 710 -118.70 -40.66 163.23
C SER A 710 -117.59 -40.04 162.37
N ASP A 711 -117.74 -40.07 161.05
CA ASP A 711 -116.70 -39.60 160.13
C ASP A 711 -116.47 -38.07 160.20
N PRO A 712 -115.20 -37.62 160.14
CA PRO A 712 -114.87 -36.20 160.17
C PRO A 712 -115.31 -35.45 158.90
N GLY A 713 -115.68 -34.18 159.07
CA GLY A 713 -116.23 -33.35 158.00
C GLY A 713 -115.24 -33.08 156.86
N ARG A 714 -115.78 -32.85 155.65
CA ARG A 714 -115.03 -32.64 154.38
C ARG A 714 -113.93 -31.56 154.47
N TYR A 715 -114.05 -30.60 155.38
CA TYR A 715 -113.05 -29.57 155.65
C TYR A 715 -111.77 -30.11 156.31
N GLU A 716 -111.87 -31.03 157.27
CA GLU A 716 -110.73 -31.65 157.94
C GLU A 716 -109.92 -32.53 156.97
N LEU A 717 -110.62 -33.22 156.05
CA LEU A 717 -109.98 -33.96 154.95
C LEU A 717 -109.19 -33.02 154.01
N ILE A 718 -109.69 -31.82 153.71
CA ILE A 718 -108.97 -30.84 152.89
C ILE A 718 -107.75 -30.27 153.62
N GLN A 719 -107.87 -29.92 154.90
CA GLN A 719 -106.70 -29.52 155.70
C GLN A 719 -105.66 -30.65 155.79
N LYS A 720 -106.09 -31.91 155.91
CA LYS A 720 -105.20 -33.07 155.93
C LYS A 720 -104.51 -33.31 154.58
N ILE A 721 -105.20 -33.11 153.46
CA ILE A 721 -104.57 -33.15 152.12
C ILE A 721 -103.52 -32.04 151.98
N GLN A 722 -103.83 -30.81 152.38
CA GLN A 722 -102.88 -29.69 152.28
C GLN A 722 -101.65 -29.86 153.20
N SER A 723 -101.84 -30.40 154.42
CA SER A 723 -100.72 -30.69 155.31
C SER A 723 -99.85 -31.85 154.80
N LEU A 724 -100.48 -32.89 154.22
CA LEU A 724 -99.76 -33.99 153.57
C LEU A 724 -99.02 -33.54 152.31
N GLN A 725 -99.57 -32.65 151.48
CA GLN A 725 -98.88 -32.10 150.33
C GLN A 725 -97.66 -31.27 150.74
N LYS A 726 -97.76 -30.39 151.76
CA LYS A 726 -96.59 -29.67 152.29
C LYS A 726 -95.53 -30.62 152.86
N ARG A 727 -95.95 -31.69 153.54
CA ARG A 727 -95.05 -32.69 154.09
C ARG A 727 -94.39 -33.56 153.02
N LEU A 728 -95.09 -33.84 151.91
CA LEU A 728 -94.55 -34.55 150.76
C LEU A 728 -93.47 -33.72 150.06
N ILE A 729 -93.73 -32.43 149.83
CA ILE A 729 -92.76 -31.48 149.24
C ILE A 729 -91.47 -31.41 150.08
N ALA A 730 -91.61 -31.29 151.41
CA ALA A 730 -90.45 -31.33 152.31
C ALA A 730 -89.70 -32.67 152.23
N LYS A 731 -90.42 -33.80 152.13
CA LYS A 731 -89.78 -35.13 152.02
C LYS A 731 -89.13 -35.39 150.65
N THR A 732 -89.61 -34.77 149.57
CA THR A 732 -88.91 -34.79 148.27
C THR A 732 -87.66 -33.92 148.29
N GLN A 733 -87.68 -32.78 148.97
CA GLN A 733 -86.48 -31.94 149.14
C GLN A 733 -85.40 -32.65 149.99
N GLU A 734 -85.78 -33.30 151.10
CA GLU A 734 -84.86 -34.18 151.84
C GLU A 734 -84.30 -35.34 150.99
N LEU A 735 -85.06 -35.84 150.01
CA LEU A 735 -84.60 -36.91 149.11
C LEU A 735 -83.62 -36.37 148.05
N GLU A 736 -83.88 -35.21 147.47
CA GLU A 736 -82.94 -34.52 146.57
C GLU A 736 -81.63 -34.16 147.30
N GLU A 737 -81.69 -33.69 148.55
CA GLU A 737 -80.52 -33.45 149.39
C GLU A 737 -79.74 -34.73 149.73
N HIS A 738 -80.42 -35.88 149.88
CA HIS A 738 -79.77 -37.18 150.08
C HIS A 738 -79.19 -37.79 148.79
N GLU A 739 -79.79 -37.55 147.62
CA GLU A 739 -79.20 -37.94 146.33
C GLU A 739 -77.95 -37.12 146.00
N LEU A 740 -77.94 -35.82 146.36
CA LEU A 740 -76.76 -34.93 146.25
C LEU A 740 -75.60 -35.28 147.20
N LEU A 741 -75.79 -36.21 148.13
CA LEU A 741 -74.73 -36.78 148.98
C LEU A 741 -74.25 -38.17 148.50
N LEU A 742 -74.78 -38.66 147.37
CA LEU A 742 -74.46 -39.94 146.75
C LEU A 742 -73.95 -39.80 145.29
N GLN A 743 -73.65 -38.58 144.85
CA GLN A 743 -72.92 -38.23 143.62
C GLN A 743 -71.73 -37.30 143.93
#